data_AF-A0A2J8XUN6-F1
#
_entry.id   AF-A0A2J8XUN6-F1
#
_cell.length_a   1.000
_cell.length_b   1.000
_cell.length_c   1.000
_cell.angle_alpha   90.00
_cell.angle_beta   90.00
_cell.angle_gamma   90.00
#
_symmetry.space_group_name_H-M   'P 1'
#
loop_
_entity.id
_entity.type
_entity.pdbx_description
1 polymer ?
#
loop_
_entity_poly.entity_id
_entity_poly.type
_entity_poly.pdbx_seq_one_letter_code
_entity_poly.pdbx_strand_id
1 'polypeptide(L)'
;LTETSSRYARKISGTTALQEALKEKQQHIEQLLAERDLERAEVAKATSHICEVEKEIALLKAQHEQYVAEAEEKLQRARLLVDCVRKEKVDLSNQLEEERRKVEDLQFRVEEESITKGDLETQTQLEHARIGELEQSLLLEKAQAERLLRELADNRLTTVAEKSRVLQLEEELTLRRGEIEELQQCLLHSGPPPPDHPDAAETLRLRERLLSASKEHQRESGVLRDKYEKALKAYQAEVDKLRAANEKYAQEVAGLKDKVQQATSENMGLMDNWKSKLDSLASDHQKSLEDLKATLNSGPGAQQKEIGELKAVMEGIKMEHQLELGNLQAKHDLETAMHVKEKEALREKLQEAQEELAGLQRHWRAQLEVQASQHRLELQEAQDQRRDAELRVHELEKLDVEYRGQAQAIEFLKEQISLAEKKMLDYERLQRAEAQGKQEVERLREKLLVAENRLQAVEALCSSQHTHMIESNDISEETIRMKETVEGSVLASLYPLSRNILCRPAGQAEQEGQRGDSLDLPDRDAQGPTLESKCKSGEKKMDALLKEKRRLEAELETVSRKTHDASGQLVLISQELLRKERSLNELRVLLLEANRHSPGPERDLSREVHKAEWRIKEQKLKDDIRGLREKLTGLDKEKSLSDQRRYSLIDPSSAPELLRLQHQLMSTEDALRDALDQAQQVEKLMEAMRSCPDKAQTIGNSGSANGIHQQDKAQKQEDKH
;
A
#
# COMPACT_ATOMS: atom_id res chain seq x y z
N LEU A 1 151.31 24.84 -13.24
CA LEU A 1 150.56 24.46 -12.02
C LEU A 1 149.14 25.06 -11.98
N THR A 2 148.92 26.26 -12.52
CA THR A 2 147.59 26.91 -12.61
C THR A 2 146.67 26.33 -13.70
N GLU A 3 147.18 25.94 -14.87
CA GLU A 3 146.36 25.29 -15.93
C GLU A 3 145.90 23.87 -15.57
N THR A 4 146.72 23.12 -14.83
CA THR A 4 146.39 21.76 -14.39
C THR A 4 145.33 21.78 -13.28
N SER A 5 145.37 22.79 -12.39
CA SER A 5 144.36 23.01 -11.35
C SER A 5 143.02 23.44 -11.96
N SER A 6 143.01 24.32 -12.96
CA SER A 6 141.78 24.70 -13.68
C SER A 6 141.14 23.52 -14.44
N ARG A 7 141.95 22.65 -15.08
CA ARG A 7 141.44 21.43 -15.74
C ARG A 7 140.89 20.40 -14.76
N TYR A 8 141.51 20.23 -13.58
CA TYR A 8 140.99 19.35 -12.53
C TYR A 8 139.72 19.91 -11.91
N ALA A 9 139.66 21.21 -11.60
CA ALA A 9 138.44 21.86 -11.10
C ALA A 9 137.29 21.80 -12.12
N ARG A 10 137.56 21.93 -13.42
CA ARG A 10 136.55 21.80 -14.49
C ARG A 10 136.11 20.35 -14.73
N LYS A 11 137.01 19.36 -14.59
CA LYS A 11 136.67 17.92 -14.63
C LYS A 11 135.86 17.48 -13.42
N ILE A 12 136.24 17.93 -12.22
CA ILE A 12 135.52 17.66 -10.97
C ILE A 12 134.15 18.35 -11.03
N SER A 13 134.09 19.63 -11.39
CA SER A 13 132.82 20.36 -11.59
C SER A 13 131.92 19.72 -12.65
N GLY A 14 132.47 19.22 -13.77
CA GLY A 14 131.71 18.50 -14.78
C GLY A 14 131.22 17.11 -14.35
N THR A 15 131.96 16.39 -13.49
CA THR A 15 131.52 15.11 -12.91
C THR A 15 130.53 15.31 -11.77
N THR A 16 130.69 16.35 -10.96
CA THR A 16 129.72 16.76 -9.93
C THR A 16 128.40 17.19 -10.56
N ALA A 17 128.42 18.01 -11.62
CA ALA A 17 127.21 18.41 -12.35
C ALA A 17 126.48 17.20 -12.99
N LEU A 18 127.21 16.20 -13.50
CA LEU A 18 126.60 14.99 -14.05
C LEU A 18 126.02 14.07 -12.96
N GLN A 19 126.66 13.99 -11.79
CA GLN A 19 126.13 13.27 -10.63
C GLN A 19 124.90 13.96 -10.03
N GLU A 20 124.89 15.29 -9.97
CA GLU A 20 123.72 16.09 -9.57
C GLU A 20 122.57 15.89 -10.57
N ALA A 21 122.83 16.00 -11.89
CA ALA A 21 121.82 15.72 -12.91
C ALA A 21 121.28 14.28 -12.84
N LEU A 22 122.13 13.28 -12.54
CA LEU A 22 121.67 11.90 -12.39
C LEU A 22 120.82 11.71 -11.13
N LYS A 23 121.19 12.35 -10.01
CA LYS A 23 120.36 12.38 -8.79
C LYS A 23 119.02 13.07 -9.02
N GLU A 24 119.01 14.19 -9.73
CA GLU A 24 117.77 14.89 -10.12
C GLU A 24 116.89 14.01 -11.02
N LYS A 25 117.47 13.30 -12.00
CA LYS A 25 116.72 12.34 -12.82
C LYS A 25 116.19 11.18 -12.00
N GLN A 26 116.96 10.66 -11.04
CA GLN A 26 116.51 9.61 -10.13
C GLN A 26 115.34 10.09 -9.25
N GLN A 27 115.45 11.29 -8.66
CA GLN A 27 114.36 11.92 -7.91
C GLN A 27 113.12 12.12 -8.77
N HIS A 28 113.29 12.53 -10.04
CA HIS A 28 112.16 12.68 -10.95
C HIS A 28 111.49 11.33 -11.29
N ILE A 29 112.27 10.26 -11.48
CA ILE A 29 111.72 8.90 -11.66
C ILE A 29 110.93 8.46 -10.41
N GLU A 30 111.48 8.69 -9.22
CA GLU A 30 110.80 8.38 -7.95
C GLU A 30 109.51 9.18 -7.78
N GLN A 31 109.52 10.46 -8.15
CA GLN A 31 108.32 11.30 -8.17
C GLN A 31 107.26 10.76 -9.14
N LEU A 32 107.64 10.43 -10.38
CA LEU A 32 106.72 9.86 -11.37
C LEU A 32 106.13 8.52 -10.92
N LEU A 33 106.92 7.69 -10.23
CA LEU A 33 106.43 6.43 -9.66
C LEU A 33 105.42 6.68 -8.54
N ALA A 34 105.67 7.66 -7.66
CA ALA A 34 104.75 8.06 -6.61
C ALA A 34 103.45 8.65 -7.17
N GLU A 35 103.54 9.49 -8.21
CA GLU A 35 102.37 10.05 -8.93
C GLU A 35 101.54 8.93 -9.57
N ARG A 36 102.16 7.98 -10.28
CA ARG A 36 101.48 6.81 -10.83
C ARG A 36 100.79 5.97 -9.75
N ASP A 37 101.41 5.76 -8.59
CA ASP A 37 100.83 4.96 -7.51
C ASP A 37 99.67 5.70 -6.82
N LEU A 38 99.76 7.02 -6.71
CA LEU A 38 98.65 7.87 -6.30
C LEU A 38 97.49 7.76 -7.29
N GLU A 39 97.74 7.91 -8.60
CA GLU A 39 96.73 7.77 -9.67
C GLU A 39 96.07 6.39 -9.62
N ARG A 40 96.85 5.31 -9.43
CA ARG A 40 96.31 3.95 -9.28
C ARG A 40 95.41 3.81 -8.06
N ALA A 41 95.81 4.41 -6.93
CA ALA A 41 94.98 4.41 -5.72
C ALA A 41 93.69 5.21 -5.93
N GLU A 42 93.75 6.33 -6.65
CA GLU A 42 92.59 7.14 -7.02
C GLU A 42 91.65 6.39 -7.97
N VAL A 43 92.19 5.71 -9.00
CA VAL A 43 91.40 4.86 -9.91
C VAL A 43 90.74 3.71 -9.14
N ALA A 44 91.45 3.06 -8.21
CA ALA A 44 90.86 2.01 -7.39
C ALA A 44 89.71 2.53 -6.50
N LYS A 45 89.88 3.72 -5.91
CA LYS A 45 88.82 4.39 -5.14
C LYS A 45 87.62 4.76 -6.02
N ALA A 46 87.84 5.35 -7.19
CA ALA A 46 86.79 5.69 -8.15
C ALA A 46 86.03 4.44 -8.61
N THR A 47 86.74 3.34 -8.89
CA THR A 47 86.13 2.06 -9.26
C THR A 47 85.27 1.49 -8.13
N SER A 48 85.74 1.55 -6.88
CA SER A 48 84.93 1.14 -5.71
C SER A 48 83.67 1.98 -5.58
N HIS A 49 83.78 3.31 -5.73
CA HIS A 49 82.64 4.21 -5.65
C HIS A 49 81.63 3.96 -6.77
N ILE A 50 82.09 3.70 -8.01
CA ILE A 50 81.23 3.29 -9.12
C ILE A 50 80.48 2.00 -8.76
N CYS A 51 81.16 0.98 -8.24
CA CYS A 51 80.52 -0.27 -7.82
C CYS A 51 79.47 -0.06 -6.71
N GLU A 52 79.71 0.87 -5.78
CA GLU A 52 78.74 1.23 -4.72
C GLU A 52 77.50 1.90 -5.32
N VAL A 53 77.70 2.91 -6.17
CA VAL A 53 76.60 3.61 -6.87
C VAL A 53 75.81 2.65 -7.76
N GLU A 54 76.47 1.72 -8.45
CA GLU A 54 75.79 0.69 -9.26
C GLU A 54 74.92 -0.22 -8.42
N LYS A 55 75.39 -0.63 -7.22
CA LYS A 55 74.57 -1.41 -6.27
C LYS A 55 73.37 -0.61 -5.77
N GLU A 56 73.57 0.66 -5.44
CA GLU A 56 72.47 1.55 -5.02
C GLU A 56 71.44 1.73 -6.14
N ILE A 57 71.89 1.95 -7.38
CA ILE A 57 71.01 2.04 -8.55
C ILE A 57 70.24 0.73 -8.76
N ALA A 58 70.90 -0.43 -8.64
CA ALA A 58 70.23 -1.72 -8.78
C ALA A 58 69.16 -1.94 -7.70
N LEU A 59 69.45 -1.56 -6.45
CA LEU A 59 68.51 -1.65 -5.34
C LEU A 59 67.32 -0.71 -5.52
N LEU A 60 67.56 0.54 -5.95
CA LEU A 60 66.49 1.50 -6.26
C LEU A 60 65.61 1.03 -7.43
N LYS A 61 66.20 0.41 -8.46
CA LYS A 61 65.44 -0.18 -9.57
C LYS A 61 64.54 -1.33 -9.11
N ALA A 62 65.09 -2.26 -8.32
CA ALA A 62 64.32 -3.38 -7.78
C ALA A 62 63.16 -2.90 -6.89
N GLN A 63 63.41 -1.90 -6.04
CA GLN A 63 62.36 -1.27 -5.24
C GLN A 63 61.29 -0.62 -6.11
N HIS A 64 61.69 0.15 -7.13
CA HIS A 64 60.75 0.79 -8.05
C HIS A 64 59.89 -0.24 -8.80
N GLU A 65 60.48 -1.31 -9.32
CA GLU A 65 59.76 -2.41 -9.96
C GLU A 65 58.74 -3.05 -9.03
N GLN A 66 59.11 -3.27 -7.76
CA GLN A 66 58.18 -3.76 -6.75
C GLN A 66 57.02 -2.78 -6.51
N TYR A 67 57.30 -1.48 -6.35
CA TYR A 67 56.25 -0.47 -6.18
C TYR A 67 55.30 -0.41 -7.38
N VAL A 68 55.82 -0.52 -8.61
CA VAL A 68 55.00 -0.55 -9.83
C VAL A 68 54.10 -1.78 -9.83
N ALA A 69 54.64 -2.97 -9.55
CA ALA A 69 53.86 -4.21 -9.50
C ALA A 69 52.74 -4.14 -8.44
N GLU A 70 53.03 -3.64 -7.23
CA GLU A 70 52.03 -3.47 -6.18
C GLU A 70 50.96 -2.42 -6.56
N ALA A 71 51.35 -1.34 -7.23
CA ALA A 71 50.42 -0.32 -7.71
C ALA A 71 49.51 -0.85 -8.83
N GLU A 72 50.06 -1.64 -9.75
CA GLU A 72 49.30 -2.31 -10.81
C GLU A 72 48.31 -3.33 -10.24
N GLU A 73 48.72 -4.13 -9.25
CA GLU A 73 47.83 -5.07 -8.58
C GLU A 73 46.68 -4.34 -7.86
N LYS A 74 46.98 -3.27 -7.11
CA LYS A 74 45.96 -2.43 -6.46
C LYS A 74 45.00 -1.82 -7.48
N LEU A 75 45.50 -1.36 -8.62
CA LEU A 75 44.68 -0.82 -9.70
C LEU A 75 43.78 -1.89 -10.33
N GLN A 76 44.28 -3.10 -10.54
CA GLN A 76 43.48 -4.23 -11.04
C GLN A 76 42.38 -4.60 -10.05
N ARG A 77 42.69 -4.71 -8.75
CA ARG A 77 41.68 -4.95 -7.70
C ARG A 77 40.61 -3.85 -7.67
N ALA A 78 41.01 -2.59 -7.76
CA ALA A 78 40.08 -1.46 -7.81
C ALA A 78 39.17 -1.50 -9.06
N ARG A 79 39.72 -1.86 -10.23
CA ARG A 79 38.94 -2.02 -11.47
C ARG A 79 37.90 -3.12 -11.34
N LEU A 80 38.29 -4.28 -10.81
CA LEU A 80 37.35 -5.39 -10.58
C LEU A 80 36.22 -4.99 -9.64
N LEU A 81 36.53 -4.28 -8.54
CA LEU A 81 35.52 -3.78 -7.61
C LEU A 81 34.54 -2.82 -8.29
N VAL A 82 35.05 -1.88 -9.09
CA VAL A 82 34.21 -0.95 -9.87
C VAL A 82 33.30 -1.70 -10.85
N ASP A 83 33.81 -2.73 -11.52
CA ASP A 83 33.02 -3.53 -12.45
C ASP A 83 31.95 -4.37 -11.73
N CYS A 84 32.24 -4.92 -10.55
CA CYS A 84 31.25 -5.58 -9.70
C CYS A 84 30.14 -4.60 -9.29
N VAL A 85 30.50 -3.44 -8.75
CA VAL A 85 29.54 -2.41 -8.34
C VAL A 85 28.71 -1.90 -9.52
N ARG A 86 29.29 -1.81 -10.72
CA ARG A 86 28.54 -1.44 -11.94
C ARG A 86 27.50 -2.50 -12.32
N LYS A 87 27.84 -3.78 -12.21
CA LYS A 87 26.89 -4.88 -12.45
C LYS A 87 25.76 -4.85 -11.43
N GLU A 88 26.09 -4.77 -10.14
CA GLU A 88 25.09 -4.65 -9.06
C GLU A 88 24.18 -3.44 -9.25
N LYS A 89 24.72 -2.29 -9.67
CA LYS A 89 23.91 -1.11 -9.99
C LYS A 89 22.89 -1.39 -11.11
N VAL A 90 23.30 -2.09 -12.17
CA VAL A 90 22.41 -2.45 -13.28
C VAL A 90 21.34 -3.44 -12.80
N ASP A 91 21.72 -4.47 -12.04
CA ASP A 91 20.80 -5.47 -11.51
C ASP A 91 19.76 -4.83 -10.58
N LEU A 92 20.19 -3.94 -9.69
CA LEU A 92 19.29 -3.17 -8.81
C LEU A 92 18.39 -2.21 -9.59
N SER A 93 18.88 -1.62 -10.68
CA SER A 93 18.06 -0.77 -11.57
C SER A 93 16.96 -1.58 -12.25
N ASN A 94 17.29 -2.77 -12.74
CA ASN A 94 16.32 -3.66 -13.38
C ASN A 94 15.25 -4.14 -12.37
N GLN A 95 15.65 -4.52 -11.16
CA GLN A 95 14.71 -4.87 -10.08
C GLN A 95 13.78 -3.69 -9.74
N LEU A 96 14.33 -2.47 -9.69
CA LEU A 96 13.52 -1.28 -9.46
C LEU A 96 12.49 -1.04 -10.58
N GLU A 97 12.86 -1.28 -11.84
CA GLU A 97 11.94 -1.19 -12.98
C GLU A 97 10.85 -2.27 -12.95
N GLU A 98 11.20 -3.50 -12.58
CA GLU A 98 10.24 -4.60 -12.39
C GLU A 98 9.24 -4.29 -11.27
N GLU A 99 9.72 -3.80 -10.13
CA GLU A 99 8.83 -3.37 -9.03
C GLU A 99 7.94 -2.19 -9.44
N ARG A 100 8.43 -1.25 -10.25
CA ARG A 100 7.59 -0.19 -10.82
C ARG A 100 6.47 -0.74 -11.69
N ARG A 101 6.76 -1.70 -12.57
CA ARG A 101 5.73 -2.37 -13.39
C ARG A 101 4.71 -3.09 -12.52
N LYS A 102 5.14 -3.82 -11.49
CA LYS A 102 4.23 -4.47 -10.53
C LYS A 102 3.32 -3.46 -9.81
N VAL A 103 3.86 -2.30 -9.44
CA VAL A 103 3.06 -1.23 -8.84
C VAL A 103 2.04 -0.68 -9.82
N GLU A 104 2.40 -0.48 -11.09
CA GLU A 104 1.46 -0.05 -12.14
C GLU A 104 0.34 -1.09 -12.38
N ASP A 105 0.68 -2.38 -12.43
CA ASP A 105 -0.30 -3.47 -12.57
C ASP A 105 -1.26 -3.52 -11.36
N LEU A 106 -0.73 -3.36 -10.14
CA LEU A 106 -1.55 -3.29 -8.93
C LEU A 106 -2.44 -2.05 -8.93
N GLN A 107 -1.95 -0.91 -9.39
CA GLN A 107 -2.76 0.30 -9.55
C GLN A 107 -3.91 0.06 -10.51
N PHE A 108 -3.65 -0.54 -11.68
CA PHE A 108 -4.69 -0.88 -12.65
C PHE A 108 -5.75 -1.82 -12.05
N ARG A 109 -5.33 -2.86 -11.33
CA ARG A 109 -6.25 -3.78 -10.65
C ARG A 109 -7.10 -3.09 -9.58
N VAL A 110 -6.52 -2.19 -8.79
CA VAL A 110 -7.27 -1.42 -7.78
C VAL A 110 -8.27 -0.49 -8.45
N GLU A 111 -7.93 0.13 -9.59
CA GLU A 111 -8.85 0.96 -10.37
C GLU A 111 -10.01 0.13 -10.93
N GLU A 112 -9.74 -1.05 -11.49
CA GLU A 112 -10.78 -1.98 -11.97
C GLU A 112 -11.72 -2.45 -10.85
N GLU A 113 -11.16 -2.85 -9.70
CA GLU A 113 -11.95 -3.22 -8.51
C GLU A 113 -12.77 -2.03 -7.98
N SER A 114 -12.23 -0.81 -8.06
CA SER A 114 -12.94 0.41 -7.65
C SER A 114 -14.11 0.74 -8.57
N ILE A 115 -13.97 0.53 -9.89
CA ILE A 115 -15.07 0.68 -10.85
C ILE A 115 -16.16 -0.35 -10.55
N THR A 116 -15.79 -1.62 -10.41
CA THR A 116 -16.73 -2.71 -10.10
C THR A 116 -17.48 -2.44 -8.79
N LYS A 117 -16.76 -1.96 -7.76
CA LYS A 117 -17.38 -1.56 -6.50
C LYS A 117 -18.39 -0.42 -6.68
N GLY A 118 -18.04 0.60 -7.47
CA GLY A 118 -18.95 1.71 -7.78
C GLY A 118 -20.23 1.25 -8.50
N ASP A 119 -20.11 0.29 -9.42
CA ASP A 119 -21.26 -0.30 -10.12
C ASP A 119 -22.16 -1.08 -9.14
N LEU A 120 -21.58 -1.89 -8.25
CA LEU A 120 -22.32 -2.62 -7.23
C LEU A 120 -23.02 -1.67 -6.23
N GLU A 121 -22.37 -0.59 -5.83
CA GLU A 121 -22.97 0.44 -4.97
C GLU A 121 -24.17 1.11 -5.67
N THR A 122 -24.04 1.42 -6.95
CA THR A 122 -25.11 2.00 -7.77
C THR A 122 -26.28 1.02 -7.93
N GLN A 123 -26.00 -0.25 -8.23
CA GLN A 123 -27.02 -1.30 -8.30
C GLN A 123 -27.76 -1.43 -6.96
N THR A 124 -27.02 -1.44 -5.86
CA THR A 124 -27.60 -1.52 -4.51
C THR A 124 -28.54 -0.34 -4.26
N GLN A 125 -28.17 0.88 -4.66
CA GLN A 125 -29.04 2.06 -4.51
C GLN A 125 -30.32 1.95 -5.36
N LEU A 126 -30.22 1.45 -6.60
CA LEU A 126 -31.38 1.22 -7.47
C LEU A 126 -32.32 0.16 -6.89
N GLU A 127 -31.78 -0.92 -6.31
CA GLU A 127 -32.58 -1.95 -5.64
C GLU A 127 -33.29 -1.39 -4.41
N HIS A 128 -32.62 -0.58 -3.58
CA HIS A 128 -33.26 0.09 -2.45
C HIS A 128 -34.38 1.04 -2.90
N ALA A 129 -34.17 1.79 -3.98
CA ALA A 129 -35.21 2.66 -4.55
C ALA A 129 -36.43 1.83 -5.03
N ARG A 130 -36.18 0.72 -5.73
CA ARG A 130 -37.23 -0.19 -6.21
C ARG A 130 -37.99 -0.86 -5.06
N ILE A 131 -37.31 -1.24 -3.98
CA ILE A 131 -37.95 -1.75 -2.77
C ILE A 131 -38.87 -0.67 -2.18
N GLY A 132 -38.41 0.58 -2.08
CA GLY A 132 -39.22 1.70 -1.60
C GLY A 132 -40.49 1.94 -2.45
N GLU A 133 -40.39 1.84 -3.78
CA GLU A 133 -41.55 1.94 -4.68
C GLU A 133 -42.55 0.79 -4.47
N LEU A 134 -42.06 -0.44 -4.30
CA LEU A 134 -42.90 -1.60 -4.01
C LEU A 134 -43.58 -1.49 -2.64
N GLU A 135 -42.88 -0.98 -1.63
CA GLU A 135 -43.44 -0.71 -0.31
C GLU A 135 -44.55 0.34 -0.36
N GLN A 136 -44.35 1.44 -1.11
CA GLN A 136 -45.39 2.44 -1.34
C GLN A 136 -46.61 1.85 -2.06
N SER A 137 -46.37 1.06 -3.11
CA SER A 137 -47.44 0.38 -3.86
C SER A 137 -48.22 -0.58 -2.97
N LEU A 138 -47.53 -1.35 -2.12
CA LEU A 138 -48.14 -2.26 -1.16
C LEU A 138 -48.99 -1.50 -0.12
N LEU A 139 -48.54 -0.34 0.35
CA LEU A 139 -49.31 0.50 1.28
C LEU A 139 -50.60 1.03 0.63
N LEU A 140 -50.54 1.46 -0.63
CA LEU A 140 -51.71 1.91 -1.38
C LEU A 140 -52.73 0.79 -1.58
N GLU A 141 -52.28 -0.39 -1.99
CA GLU A 141 -53.13 -1.57 -2.14
C GLU A 141 -53.76 -1.99 -0.81
N LYS A 142 -53.00 -1.97 0.28
CA LYS A 142 -53.54 -2.22 1.64
C LYS A 142 -54.64 -1.22 1.99
N ALA A 143 -54.42 0.07 1.76
CA ALA A 143 -55.41 1.11 2.04
C ALA A 143 -56.68 0.94 1.19
N GLN A 144 -56.53 0.54 -0.07
CA GLN A 144 -57.65 0.25 -0.97
C GLN A 144 -58.44 -0.99 -0.51
N ALA A 145 -57.76 -2.06 -0.12
CA ALA A 145 -58.39 -3.26 0.42
C ALA A 145 -59.18 -2.95 1.71
N GLU A 146 -58.60 -2.16 2.62
CA GLU A 146 -59.29 -1.72 3.83
C GLU A 146 -60.53 -0.87 3.52
N ARG A 147 -60.49 0.01 2.51
CA ARG A 147 -61.65 0.79 2.09
C ARG A 147 -62.78 -0.11 1.60
N LEU A 148 -62.47 -1.06 0.72
CA LEU A 148 -63.46 -2.02 0.20
C LEU A 148 -64.07 -2.88 1.33
N LEU A 149 -63.27 -3.26 2.33
CA LEU A 149 -63.78 -3.99 3.51
C LEU A 149 -64.76 -3.15 4.34
N ARG A 150 -64.48 -1.85 4.54
CA ARG A 150 -65.41 -0.93 5.22
C ARG A 150 -66.71 -0.77 4.44
N GLU A 151 -66.61 -0.50 3.13
CA GLU A 151 -67.79 -0.39 2.26
C GLU A 151 -68.64 -1.66 2.26
N LEU A 152 -68.01 -2.84 2.29
CA LEU A 152 -68.73 -4.11 2.37
C LEU A 152 -69.41 -4.33 3.72
N ALA A 153 -68.78 -3.88 4.82
CA ALA A 153 -69.40 -3.89 6.14
C ALA A 153 -70.62 -2.94 6.21
N ASP A 154 -70.50 -1.74 5.65
CA ASP A 154 -71.60 -0.77 5.58
C ASP A 154 -72.77 -1.31 4.74
N ASN A 155 -72.48 -1.90 3.57
CA ASN A 155 -73.50 -2.55 2.74
C ASN A 155 -74.21 -3.72 3.45
N ARG A 156 -73.48 -4.48 4.29
CA ARG A 156 -74.10 -5.52 5.13
C ARG A 156 -75.03 -4.92 6.18
N LEU A 157 -74.61 -3.83 6.84
CA LEU A 157 -75.44 -3.12 7.83
C LEU A 157 -76.72 -2.57 7.19
N THR A 158 -76.62 -1.92 6.02
CA THR A 158 -77.81 -1.42 5.31
C THR A 158 -78.72 -2.57 4.90
N THR A 159 -78.17 -3.68 4.38
CA THR A 159 -78.96 -4.87 4.04
C THR A 159 -79.69 -5.46 5.26
N VAL A 160 -79.04 -5.50 6.43
CA VAL A 160 -79.69 -5.96 7.67
C VAL A 160 -80.81 -5.01 8.08
N ALA A 161 -80.58 -3.70 8.03
CA ALA A 161 -81.59 -2.69 8.34
C ALA A 161 -82.81 -2.80 7.42
N GLU A 162 -82.61 -2.95 6.11
CA GLU A 162 -83.68 -3.14 5.13
C GLU A 162 -84.45 -4.45 5.38
N LYS A 163 -83.77 -5.55 5.69
CA LYS A 163 -84.43 -6.82 6.07
C LYS A 163 -85.30 -6.66 7.32
N SER A 164 -84.81 -5.96 8.34
CA SER A 164 -85.62 -5.65 9.53
C SER A 164 -86.83 -4.79 9.21
N ARG A 165 -86.69 -3.81 8.30
CA ARG A 165 -87.82 -2.99 7.84
C ARG A 165 -88.86 -3.80 7.11
N VAL A 166 -88.44 -4.74 6.25
CA VAL A 166 -89.34 -5.66 5.55
C VAL A 166 -90.11 -6.53 6.53
N LEU A 167 -89.44 -7.15 7.52
CA LEU A 167 -90.09 -7.96 8.54
C LEU A 167 -91.16 -7.18 9.32
N GLN A 168 -90.87 -5.93 9.71
CA GLN A 168 -91.86 -5.07 10.37
C GLN A 168 -93.08 -4.81 9.49
N LEU A 169 -92.87 -4.53 8.19
CA LEU A 169 -93.98 -4.32 7.25
C LEU A 169 -94.79 -5.61 7.03
N GLU A 170 -94.14 -6.78 7.05
CA GLU A 170 -94.83 -8.08 6.97
C GLU A 170 -95.72 -8.32 8.19
N GLU A 171 -95.24 -8.02 9.40
CA GLU A 171 -96.03 -8.10 10.65
C GLU A 171 -97.21 -7.10 10.65
N GLU A 172 -96.99 -5.87 10.20
CA GLU A 172 -98.07 -4.89 10.06
C GLU A 172 -99.15 -5.41 9.07
N LEU A 173 -98.74 -5.98 7.94
CA LEU A 173 -99.67 -6.52 6.95
C LEU A 173 -100.45 -7.76 7.45
N THR A 174 -99.84 -8.62 8.27
CA THR A 174 -100.54 -9.77 8.84
C THR A 174 -101.58 -9.33 9.89
N LEU A 175 -101.24 -8.37 10.74
CA LEU A 175 -102.19 -7.79 11.71
C LEU A 175 -103.38 -7.14 11.00
N ARG A 176 -103.13 -6.32 9.98
CA ARG A 176 -104.22 -5.70 9.19
C ARG A 176 -105.11 -6.72 8.50
N ARG A 177 -104.55 -7.83 8.02
CA ARG A 177 -105.35 -8.94 7.46
C ARG A 177 -106.25 -9.57 8.53
N GLY A 178 -105.72 -9.84 9.73
CA GLY A 178 -106.51 -10.37 10.85
C GLY A 178 -107.64 -9.43 11.28
N GLU A 179 -107.36 -8.13 11.43
CA GLU A 179 -108.38 -7.11 11.75
C GLU A 179 -109.52 -7.08 10.72
N ILE A 180 -109.18 -7.19 9.42
CA ILE A 180 -110.18 -7.24 8.35
C ILE A 180 -111.03 -8.51 8.43
N GLU A 181 -110.42 -9.67 8.70
CA GLU A 181 -111.13 -10.94 8.84
C GLU A 181 -112.08 -10.93 10.05
N GLU A 182 -111.66 -10.40 11.19
CA GLU A 182 -112.50 -10.25 12.38
C GLU A 182 -113.69 -9.31 12.12
N LEU A 183 -113.45 -8.15 11.51
CA LEU A 183 -114.50 -7.19 11.15
C LEU A 183 -115.52 -7.81 10.18
N GLN A 184 -115.07 -8.60 9.21
CA GLN A 184 -115.94 -9.32 8.28
C GLN A 184 -116.79 -10.38 9.00
N GLN A 185 -116.22 -11.10 9.95
CA GLN A 185 -116.95 -12.08 10.76
C GLN A 185 -118.00 -11.39 11.65
N CYS A 186 -117.67 -10.28 12.33
CA CYS A 186 -118.64 -9.52 13.11
C CYS A 186 -119.82 -9.03 12.27
N LEU A 187 -119.56 -8.61 11.02
CA LEU A 187 -120.62 -8.17 10.10
C LEU A 187 -121.57 -9.33 9.72
N LEU A 188 -121.02 -10.51 9.44
CA LEU A 188 -121.77 -11.71 9.04
C LEU A 188 -122.70 -12.24 10.13
N HIS A 189 -122.38 -12.03 11.41
CA HIS A 189 -123.19 -12.49 12.55
C HIS A 189 -124.30 -11.50 12.94
N SER A 190 -124.34 -10.31 12.33
CA SER A 190 -125.44 -9.35 12.50
C SER A 190 -126.56 -9.58 11.47
N GLY A 191 -127.61 -10.31 11.87
CA GLY A 191 -128.79 -10.57 11.03
C GLY A 191 -129.63 -9.30 10.75
N PRO A 192 -130.46 -9.27 9.67
CA PRO A 192 -131.20 -8.07 9.29
C PRO A 192 -132.30 -7.68 10.31
N PRO A 193 -132.44 -6.38 10.67
CA PRO A 193 -133.43 -5.94 11.65
C PRO A 193 -134.87 -5.90 11.07
N PRO A 194 -135.92 -6.05 11.92
CA PRO A 194 -137.33 -6.06 11.51
C PRO A 194 -137.84 -4.71 10.97
N PRO A 195 -138.91 -4.68 10.15
CA PRO A 195 -139.27 -3.53 9.31
C PRO A 195 -139.76 -2.24 10.03
N ASP A 196 -140.10 -2.29 11.33
CA ASP A 196 -140.81 -1.21 12.03
C ASP A 196 -139.96 -0.41 13.06
N HIS A 197 -138.62 -0.51 13.05
CA HIS A 197 -137.76 0.21 14.01
C HIS A 197 -137.44 1.64 13.54
N PRO A 198 -137.49 2.69 14.41
CA PRO A 198 -137.25 4.09 14.01
C PRO A 198 -135.87 4.33 13.38
N ASP A 199 -134.86 3.57 13.79
CA ASP A 199 -133.50 3.63 13.21
C ASP A 199 -133.34 2.78 11.94
N ALA A 200 -134.39 2.12 11.44
CA ALA A 200 -134.30 1.32 10.21
C ALA A 200 -133.90 2.18 9.01
N ALA A 201 -134.36 3.44 8.94
CA ALA A 201 -133.97 4.38 7.88
C ALA A 201 -132.49 4.80 7.98
N GLU A 202 -131.98 5.01 9.19
CA GLU A 202 -130.57 5.38 9.41
C GLU A 202 -129.64 4.16 9.26
N THR A 203 -130.10 2.98 9.66
CA THR A 203 -129.45 1.68 9.42
C THR A 203 -129.42 1.35 7.94
N LEU A 204 -130.49 1.68 7.18
CA LEU A 204 -130.51 1.58 5.73
C LEU A 204 -129.55 2.58 5.07
N ARG A 205 -129.47 3.84 5.55
CA ARG A 205 -128.47 4.81 5.07
C ARG A 205 -127.04 4.40 5.39
N LEU A 206 -126.77 3.87 6.58
CA LEU A 206 -125.46 3.34 6.97
C LEU A 206 -125.12 2.07 6.19
N ARG A 207 -126.10 1.19 5.93
CA ARG A 207 -125.95 0.06 5.01
C ARG A 207 -125.68 0.53 3.59
N GLU A 208 -126.36 1.56 3.11
CA GLU A 208 -126.14 2.14 1.79
C GLU A 208 -124.76 2.79 1.69
N ARG A 209 -124.29 3.44 2.77
CA ARG A 209 -122.93 3.99 2.87
C ARG A 209 -121.86 2.90 2.96
N LEU A 210 -122.08 1.84 3.74
CA LEU A 210 -121.24 0.63 3.78
C LEU A 210 -121.23 -0.09 2.43
N LEU A 211 -122.38 -0.18 1.74
CA LEU A 211 -122.46 -0.73 0.39
C LEU A 211 -121.73 0.18 -0.60
N SER A 212 -121.78 1.51 -0.44
CA SER A 212 -121.03 2.44 -1.29
C SER A 212 -119.53 2.34 -1.06
N ALA A 213 -119.07 2.26 0.20
CA ALA A 213 -117.68 2.05 0.59
C ALA A 213 -117.19 0.64 0.22
N SER A 214 -118.05 -0.37 0.32
CA SER A 214 -117.76 -1.74 -0.13
C SER A 214 -117.65 -1.79 -1.66
N LYS A 215 -118.53 -1.08 -2.39
CA LYS A 215 -118.41 -0.91 -3.85
C LYS A 215 -117.16 -0.14 -4.23
N GLU A 216 -116.77 0.89 -3.48
CA GLU A 216 -115.53 1.64 -3.70
C GLU A 216 -114.29 0.79 -3.40
N HIS A 217 -114.24 0.10 -2.27
CA HIS A 217 -113.18 -0.86 -1.95
C HIS A 217 -113.11 -2.01 -2.96
N GLN A 218 -114.25 -2.51 -3.47
CA GLN A 218 -114.28 -3.48 -4.57
C GLN A 218 -113.70 -2.90 -5.86
N ARG A 219 -113.96 -1.62 -6.16
CA ARG A 219 -113.35 -0.93 -7.32
C ARG A 219 -111.86 -0.74 -7.11
N GLU A 220 -111.41 -0.27 -5.96
CA GLU A 220 -109.98 -0.08 -5.65
C GLU A 220 -109.22 -1.41 -5.61
N SER A 221 -109.80 -2.44 -4.99
CA SER A 221 -109.30 -3.82 -5.02
C SER A 221 -109.27 -4.37 -6.44
N GLY A 222 -110.27 -4.03 -7.28
CA GLY A 222 -110.25 -4.29 -8.72
C GLY A 222 -109.08 -3.62 -9.41
N VAL A 223 -108.89 -2.31 -9.20
CA VAL A 223 -107.79 -1.54 -9.81
C VAL A 223 -106.41 -2.03 -9.33
N LEU A 224 -106.25 -2.39 -8.07
CA LEU A 224 -105.01 -2.98 -7.55
C LEU A 224 -104.76 -4.38 -8.11
N ARG A 225 -105.80 -5.23 -8.17
CA ARG A 225 -105.70 -6.54 -8.85
C ARG A 225 -105.31 -6.37 -10.31
N ASP A 226 -105.92 -5.44 -11.03
CA ASP A 226 -105.56 -5.15 -12.42
C ASP A 226 -104.12 -4.65 -12.55
N LYS A 227 -103.63 -3.83 -11.62
CA LYS A 227 -102.22 -3.38 -11.60
C LYS A 227 -101.25 -4.54 -11.38
N TYR A 228 -101.53 -5.40 -10.39
CA TYR A 228 -100.69 -6.58 -10.14
C TYR A 228 -100.79 -7.61 -11.26
N GLU A 229 -101.96 -7.80 -11.87
CA GLU A 229 -102.15 -8.68 -13.01
C GLU A 229 -101.39 -8.14 -14.24
N LYS A 230 -101.37 -6.83 -14.46
CA LYS A 230 -100.55 -6.19 -15.50
C LYS A 230 -99.05 -6.36 -15.22
N ALA A 231 -98.61 -6.16 -13.98
CA ALA A 231 -97.22 -6.38 -13.59
C ALA A 231 -96.80 -7.86 -13.73
N LEU A 232 -97.66 -8.79 -13.31
CA LEU A 232 -97.46 -10.22 -13.48
C LEU A 232 -97.36 -10.60 -14.96
N LYS A 233 -98.26 -10.08 -15.82
CA LYS A 233 -98.20 -10.29 -17.27
C LYS A 233 -96.93 -9.70 -17.88
N ALA A 234 -96.45 -8.56 -17.39
CA ALA A 234 -95.20 -7.95 -17.84
C ALA A 234 -93.97 -8.80 -17.43
N TYR A 235 -93.92 -9.28 -16.19
CA TYR A 235 -92.87 -10.20 -15.74
C TYR A 235 -92.93 -11.54 -16.47
N GLN A 236 -94.13 -12.08 -16.70
CA GLN A 236 -94.30 -13.29 -17.49
C GLN A 236 -93.78 -13.10 -18.91
N ALA A 237 -94.09 -11.97 -19.55
CA ALA A 237 -93.57 -11.64 -20.87
C ALA A 237 -92.04 -11.51 -20.86
N GLU A 238 -91.44 -10.94 -19.81
CA GLU A 238 -89.98 -10.82 -19.71
C GLU A 238 -89.30 -12.17 -19.46
N VAL A 239 -89.90 -13.03 -18.62
CA VAL A 239 -89.46 -14.42 -18.43
C VAL A 239 -89.57 -15.19 -19.74
N ASP A 240 -90.64 -15.02 -20.51
CA ASP A 240 -90.82 -15.67 -21.80
C ASP A 240 -89.81 -15.17 -22.84
N LYS A 241 -89.46 -13.86 -22.84
CA LYS A 241 -88.37 -13.31 -23.65
C LYS A 241 -87.02 -13.87 -23.27
N LEU A 242 -86.69 -13.92 -21.97
CA LEU A 242 -85.44 -14.50 -21.48
C LEU A 242 -85.36 -16.00 -21.77
N ARG A 243 -86.48 -16.72 -21.65
CA ARG A 243 -86.57 -18.14 -22.04
C ARG A 243 -86.32 -18.32 -23.53
N ALA A 244 -86.92 -17.46 -24.37
CA ALA A 244 -86.67 -17.49 -25.81
C ALA A 244 -85.22 -17.13 -26.18
N ALA A 245 -84.60 -16.18 -25.47
CA ALA A 245 -83.19 -15.85 -25.66
C ALA A 245 -82.27 -17.01 -25.24
N ASN A 246 -82.56 -17.64 -24.10
CA ASN A 246 -81.81 -18.81 -23.63
C ASN A 246 -81.95 -19.99 -24.57
N GLU A 247 -83.13 -20.23 -25.13
CA GLU A 247 -83.36 -21.25 -26.16
C GLU A 247 -82.56 -20.97 -27.44
N LYS A 248 -82.49 -19.69 -27.88
CA LYS A 248 -81.62 -19.30 -29.01
C LYS A 248 -80.15 -19.55 -28.71
N TYR A 249 -79.66 -19.18 -27.53
CA TYR A 249 -78.28 -19.47 -27.14
C TYR A 249 -78.02 -20.97 -27.03
N ALA A 250 -78.97 -21.76 -26.52
CA ALA A 250 -78.87 -23.21 -26.50
C ALA A 250 -78.77 -23.80 -27.91
N GLN A 251 -79.56 -23.28 -28.86
CA GLN A 251 -79.49 -23.67 -30.28
C GLN A 251 -78.17 -23.25 -30.93
N GLU A 252 -77.65 -22.05 -30.63
CA GLU A 252 -76.34 -21.60 -31.12
C GLU A 252 -75.21 -22.45 -30.55
N VAL A 253 -75.24 -22.76 -29.25
CA VAL A 253 -74.26 -23.66 -28.60
C VAL A 253 -74.34 -25.06 -29.19
N ALA A 254 -75.54 -25.59 -29.44
CA ALA A 254 -75.72 -26.87 -30.12
C ALA A 254 -75.16 -26.82 -31.54
N GLY A 255 -75.46 -25.78 -32.31
CA GLY A 255 -74.94 -25.62 -33.68
C GLY A 255 -73.42 -25.43 -33.72
N LEU A 256 -72.82 -24.73 -32.75
CA LEU A 256 -71.37 -24.64 -32.60
C LEU A 256 -70.76 -26.00 -32.23
N LYS A 257 -71.41 -26.76 -31.35
CA LYS A 257 -70.99 -28.11 -30.99
C LYS A 257 -71.04 -29.04 -32.20
N ASP A 258 -72.10 -28.99 -33.00
CA ASP A 258 -72.23 -29.77 -34.23
C ASP A 258 -71.16 -29.37 -35.25
N LYS A 259 -70.88 -28.07 -35.41
CA LYS A 259 -69.78 -27.58 -36.27
C LYS A 259 -68.41 -28.04 -35.80
N VAL A 260 -68.16 -28.04 -34.49
CA VAL A 260 -66.91 -28.56 -33.91
C VAL A 260 -66.81 -30.07 -34.13
N GLN A 261 -67.89 -30.81 -33.90
CA GLN A 261 -67.92 -32.25 -34.18
C GLN A 261 -67.72 -32.56 -35.66
N GLN A 262 -68.33 -31.78 -36.55
CA GLN A 262 -68.17 -31.87 -37.99
C GLN A 262 -66.73 -31.55 -38.43
N ALA A 263 -66.14 -30.46 -37.94
CA ALA A 263 -64.75 -30.13 -38.22
C ALA A 263 -63.79 -31.21 -37.67
N THR A 264 -64.12 -31.82 -36.53
CA THR A 264 -63.33 -32.92 -35.95
C THR A 264 -63.46 -34.19 -36.79
N SER A 265 -64.65 -34.53 -37.28
CA SER A 265 -64.88 -35.71 -38.14
C SER A 265 -64.28 -35.51 -39.54
N GLU A 266 -64.35 -34.30 -40.09
CA GLU A 266 -63.69 -33.92 -41.35
C GLU A 266 -62.17 -33.95 -41.19
N ASN A 267 -61.61 -33.41 -40.11
CA ASN A 267 -60.18 -33.50 -39.83
C ASN A 267 -59.73 -34.96 -39.63
N MET A 268 -60.55 -35.79 -38.97
CA MET A 268 -60.29 -37.22 -38.85
C MET A 268 -60.33 -37.90 -40.22
N GLY A 269 -61.35 -37.61 -41.04
CA GLY A 269 -61.47 -38.15 -42.39
C GLY A 269 -60.36 -37.68 -43.33
N LEU A 270 -59.90 -36.43 -43.20
CA LEU A 270 -58.72 -35.92 -43.90
C LEU A 270 -57.48 -36.66 -43.43
N MET A 271 -57.27 -36.83 -42.12
CA MET A 271 -56.17 -37.62 -41.60
C MET A 271 -56.21 -39.06 -42.10
N ASP A 272 -57.38 -39.71 -42.14
CA ASP A 272 -57.51 -41.08 -42.63
C ASP A 272 -57.34 -41.17 -44.15
N ASN A 273 -57.76 -40.14 -44.89
CA ASN A 273 -57.46 -39.99 -46.32
C ASN A 273 -55.96 -39.77 -46.55
N TRP A 274 -55.30 -38.96 -45.72
CA TRP A 274 -53.86 -38.75 -45.80
C TRP A 274 -53.09 -40.00 -45.39
N LYS A 275 -53.52 -40.70 -44.34
CA LYS A 275 -52.97 -42.00 -43.94
C LYS A 275 -53.14 -43.01 -45.05
N SER A 276 -54.34 -43.19 -45.60
CA SER A 276 -54.56 -44.13 -46.71
C SER A 276 -53.82 -43.72 -47.98
N LYS A 277 -53.66 -42.42 -48.29
CA LYS A 277 -52.78 -41.95 -49.36
C LYS A 277 -51.31 -42.21 -49.07
N LEU A 278 -50.88 -42.08 -47.82
CA LEU A 278 -49.50 -42.31 -47.41
C LEU A 278 -49.19 -43.81 -47.35
N ASP A 279 -50.15 -44.64 -46.93
CA ASP A 279 -50.10 -46.09 -46.94
C ASP A 279 -50.20 -46.62 -48.37
N SER A 280 -51.03 -46.02 -49.24
CA SER A 280 -51.07 -46.35 -50.65
C SER A 280 -49.79 -45.90 -51.33
N LEU A 281 -49.25 -44.71 -51.03
CA LEU A 281 -47.98 -44.24 -51.56
C LEU A 281 -46.81 -45.06 -51.01
N ALA A 282 -46.86 -45.52 -49.76
CA ALA A 282 -45.87 -46.41 -49.18
C ALA A 282 -45.97 -47.82 -49.78
N SER A 283 -47.19 -48.33 -50.00
CA SER A 283 -47.44 -49.61 -50.67
C SER A 283 -47.10 -49.54 -52.15
N ASP A 284 -47.37 -48.43 -52.83
CA ASP A 284 -47.01 -48.16 -54.23
C ASP A 284 -45.52 -47.91 -54.33
N HIS A 285 -44.89 -47.27 -53.34
CA HIS A 285 -43.44 -47.15 -53.28
C HIS A 285 -42.80 -48.52 -53.04
N GLN A 286 -43.32 -49.32 -52.12
CA GLN A 286 -42.88 -50.68 -51.86
C GLN A 286 -43.09 -51.57 -53.09
N LYS A 287 -44.26 -51.50 -53.72
CA LYS A 287 -44.60 -52.21 -54.95
C LYS A 287 -43.76 -51.72 -56.12
N SER A 288 -43.51 -50.42 -56.24
CA SER A 288 -42.60 -49.85 -57.24
C SER A 288 -41.16 -50.26 -56.96
N LEU A 289 -40.73 -50.40 -55.71
CA LEU A 289 -39.41 -50.91 -55.34
C LEU A 289 -39.29 -52.40 -55.65
N GLU A 290 -40.37 -53.18 -55.47
CA GLU A 290 -40.46 -54.59 -55.84
C GLU A 290 -40.55 -54.77 -57.36
N ASP A 291 -41.30 -53.91 -58.06
CA ASP A 291 -41.43 -53.83 -59.51
C ASP A 291 -40.15 -53.30 -60.15
N LEU A 292 -39.43 -52.36 -59.51
CA LEU A 292 -38.09 -51.90 -59.85
C LEU A 292 -37.05 -52.94 -59.53
N LYS A 293 -37.20 -53.76 -58.49
CA LYS A 293 -36.35 -54.93 -58.29
C LYS A 293 -36.64 -55.95 -59.39
N ALA A 294 -37.90 -56.14 -59.80
CA ALA A 294 -38.29 -57.04 -60.87
C ALA A 294 -37.91 -56.52 -62.28
N THR A 295 -37.94 -55.20 -62.53
CA THR A 295 -37.52 -54.52 -63.77
C THR A 295 -36.04 -54.16 -63.79
N LEU A 296 -35.36 -54.01 -62.65
CA LEU A 296 -33.89 -54.07 -62.59
C LEU A 296 -33.41 -55.50 -62.90
N ASN A 297 -34.23 -56.51 -62.57
CA ASN A 297 -34.08 -57.90 -63.05
C ASN A 297 -34.61 -58.10 -64.50
N SER A 298 -35.21 -57.08 -65.15
CA SER A 298 -35.71 -57.10 -66.55
C SER A 298 -35.84 -55.67 -67.15
N GLY A 299 -34.72 -55.05 -67.59
CA GLY A 299 -34.60 -53.60 -67.88
C GLY A 299 -35.34 -53.06 -69.14
N PRO A 300 -34.98 -51.85 -69.69
CA PRO A 300 -34.14 -50.76 -69.16
C PRO A 300 -34.70 -49.31 -69.34
N GLY A 301 -34.12 -48.32 -68.64
CA GLY A 301 -33.92 -46.97 -69.20
C GLY A 301 -34.27 -45.76 -68.32
N ALA A 302 -35.46 -45.18 -68.50
CA ALA A 302 -35.77 -43.81 -68.05
C ALA A 302 -36.28 -43.72 -66.60
N GLN A 303 -37.18 -44.63 -66.18
CA GLN A 303 -37.69 -44.67 -64.80
C GLN A 303 -36.60 -45.07 -63.78
N GLN A 304 -35.62 -45.87 -64.21
CA GLN A 304 -34.45 -46.18 -63.39
C GLN A 304 -33.59 -44.93 -63.10
N LYS A 305 -33.62 -43.93 -63.99
CA LYS A 305 -32.85 -42.70 -63.84
C LYS A 305 -33.48 -41.76 -62.81
N GLU A 306 -34.78 -41.48 -62.90
CA GLU A 306 -35.49 -40.62 -61.92
C GLU A 306 -35.53 -41.24 -60.51
N ILE A 307 -35.72 -42.56 -60.41
CA ILE A 307 -35.62 -43.26 -59.11
C ILE A 307 -34.16 -43.29 -58.62
N GLY A 308 -33.18 -43.37 -59.53
CA GLY A 308 -31.77 -43.20 -59.20
C GLY A 308 -31.49 -41.81 -58.64
N GLU A 309 -32.07 -40.76 -59.23
CA GLU A 309 -31.93 -39.36 -58.84
C GLU A 309 -32.60 -39.08 -57.48
N LEU A 310 -33.85 -39.51 -57.26
CA LEU A 310 -34.52 -39.36 -55.95
C LEU A 310 -33.81 -40.14 -54.84
N LYS A 311 -33.30 -41.34 -55.13
CA LYS A 311 -32.46 -42.09 -54.17
C LYS A 311 -31.14 -41.36 -53.91
N ALA A 312 -30.52 -40.76 -54.94
CA ALA A 312 -29.32 -39.97 -54.75
C ALA A 312 -29.57 -38.72 -53.88
N VAL A 313 -30.71 -38.03 -54.05
CA VAL A 313 -31.09 -36.89 -53.19
C VAL A 313 -31.39 -37.33 -51.76
N MET A 314 -32.12 -38.44 -51.58
CA MET A 314 -32.45 -38.94 -50.25
C MET A 314 -31.20 -39.43 -49.49
N GLU A 315 -30.29 -40.11 -50.19
CA GLU A 315 -28.97 -40.46 -49.64
C GLU A 315 -28.11 -39.21 -49.40
N GLY A 316 -28.22 -38.18 -50.25
CA GLY A 316 -27.60 -36.87 -50.03
C GLY A 316 -28.03 -36.22 -48.71
N ILE A 317 -29.34 -36.12 -48.46
CA ILE A 317 -29.89 -35.56 -47.20
C ILE A 317 -29.49 -36.40 -45.99
N LYS A 318 -29.49 -37.74 -46.11
CA LYS A 318 -29.00 -38.61 -45.03
C LYS A 318 -27.53 -38.36 -44.73
N MET A 319 -26.68 -38.27 -45.76
CA MET A 319 -25.26 -37.96 -45.60
C MET A 319 -25.05 -36.57 -45.02
N GLU A 320 -25.81 -35.55 -45.45
CA GLU A 320 -25.78 -34.20 -44.87
C GLU A 320 -26.14 -34.22 -43.39
N HIS A 321 -27.24 -34.87 -42.99
CA HIS A 321 -27.59 -35.01 -41.58
C HIS A 321 -26.50 -35.75 -40.77
N GLN A 322 -25.91 -36.80 -41.36
CA GLN A 322 -24.81 -37.54 -40.74
C GLN A 322 -23.55 -36.68 -40.57
N LEU A 323 -23.24 -35.84 -41.56
CA LEU A 323 -22.16 -34.86 -41.49
C LEU A 323 -22.47 -33.75 -40.48
N GLU A 324 -23.71 -33.28 -40.37
CA GLU A 324 -24.13 -32.29 -39.37
C GLU A 324 -23.99 -32.83 -37.94
N LEU A 325 -24.41 -34.07 -37.69
CA LEU A 325 -24.17 -34.74 -36.40
C LEU A 325 -22.68 -34.89 -36.12
N GLY A 326 -21.89 -35.30 -37.11
CA GLY A 326 -20.43 -35.37 -37.00
C GLY A 326 -19.79 -34.00 -36.72
N ASN A 327 -20.29 -32.94 -37.34
CA ASN A 327 -19.82 -31.57 -37.14
C ASN A 327 -20.17 -31.05 -35.74
N LEU A 328 -21.37 -31.34 -35.23
CA LEU A 328 -21.75 -30.98 -33.85
C LEU A 328 -20.92 -31.74 -32.82
N GLN A 329 -20.66 -33.03 -33.05
CA GLN A 329 -19.78 -33.84 -32.22
C GLN A 329 -18.35 -33.26 -32.22
N ALA A 330 -17.80 -32.96 -33.39
CA ALA A 330 -16.47 -32.37 -33.52
C ALA A 330 -16.37 -30.98 -32.86
N LYS A 331 -17.42 -30.15 -32.95
CA LYS A 331 -17.49 -28.87 -32.23
C LYS A 331 -17.45 -29.07 -30.71
N HIS A 332 -18.24 -30.00 -30.19
CA HIS A 332 -18.24 -30.31 -28.76
C HIS A 332 -16.88 -30.85 -28.28
N ASP A 333 -16.23 -31.71 -29.06
CA ASP A 333 -14.91 -32.25 -28.76
C ASP A 333 -13.84 -31.13 -28.77
N LEU A 334 -13.94 -30.19 -29.71
CA LEU A 334 -13.06 -29.01 -29.77
C LEU A 334 -13.26 -28.05 -28.60
N GLU A 335 -14.51 -27.75 -28.24
CA GLU A 335 -14.85 -26.92 -27.07
C GLU A 335 -14.33 -27.57 -25.77
N THR A 336 -14.52 -28.89 -25.64
CA THR A 336 -14.00 -29.65 -24.49
C THR A 336 -12.48 -29.62 -24.44
N ALA A 337 -11.80 -29.82 -25.57
CA ALA A 337 -10.34 -29.73 -25.66
C ALA A 337 -9.81 -28.32 -25.35
N MET A 338 -10.52 -27.28 -25.80
CA MET A 338 -10.19 -25.89 -25.48
C MET A 338 -10.31 -25.62 -23.98
N HIS A 339 -11.41 -26.03 -23.34
CA HIS A 339 -11.57 -25.89 -21.89
C HIS A 339 -10.54 -26.68 -21.09
N VAL A 340 -10.11 -27.85 -21.57
CA VAL A 340 -9.01 -28.60 -20.94
C VAL A 340 -7.70 -27.82 -21.05
N LYS A 341 -7.36 -27.28 -22.23
CA LYS A 341 -6.17 -26.44 -22.42
C LYS A 341 -6.19 -25.17 -21.57
N GLU A 342 -7.34 -24.49 -21.47
CA GLU A 342 -7.50 -23.32 -20.61
C GLU A 342 -7.26 -23.68 -19.14
N LYS A 343 -7.82 -24.81 -18.67
CA LYS A 343 -7.58 -25.28 -17.30
C LYS A 343 -6.12 -25.66 -17.07
N GLU A 344 -5.44 -26.26 -18.05
CA GLU A 344 -4.01 -26.58 -17.97
C GLU A 344 -3.16 -25.32 -17.92
N ALA A 345 -3.41 -24.34 -18.80
CA ALA A 345 -2.71 -23.05 -18.78
C ALA A 345 -2.91 -22.29 -17.46
N LEU A 346 -4.11 -22.34 -16.86
CA LEU A 346 -4.36 -21.77 -15.53
C LEU A 346 -3.61 -22.53 -14.42
N ARG A 347 -3.44 -23.85 -14.54
CA ARG A 347 -2.64 -24.64 -13.58
C ARG A 347 -1.16 -24.33 -13.71
N GLU A 348 -0.64 -24.17 -14.93
CA GLU A 348 0.76 -23.75 -15.15
C GLU A 348 1.02 -22.38 -14.54
N LYS A 349 0.17 -21.39 -14.81
CA LYS A 349 0.27 -20.05 -14.19
C LYS A 349 0.20 -20.11 -12.66
N LEU A 350 -0.65 -20.96 -12.11
CA LEU A 350 -0.73 -21.17 -10.65
C LEU A 350 0.58 -21.77 -10.11
N GLN A 351 1.18 -22.72 -10.83
CA GLN A 351 2.44 -23.34 -10.44
C GLN A 351 3.60 -22.35 -10.52
N GLU A 352 3.69 -21.55 -11.59
CA GLU A 352 4.68 -20.48 -11.72
C GLU A 352 4.59 -19.49 -10.55
N ALA A 353 3.38 -19.01 -10.24
CA ALA A 353 3.16 -18.12 -9.10
C ALA A 353 3.54 -18.76 -7.75
N GLN A 354 3.31 -20.07 -7.58
CA GLN A 354 3.75 -20.82 -6.39
C GLN A 354 5.28 -20.93 -6.30
N GLU A 355 5.95 -21.16 -7.43
CA GLU A 355 7.41 -21.24 -7.52
C GLU A 355 8.06 -19.88 -7.23
N GLU A 356 7.50 -18.79 -7.76
CA GLU A 356 7.91 -17.41 -7.46
C GLU A 356 7.74 -17.09 -5.97
N LEU A 357 6.58 -17.40 -5.39
CA LEU A 357 6.34 -17.21 -3.96
C LEU A 357 7.33 -18.02 -3.12
N ALA A 358 7.59 -19.27 -3.48
CA ALA A 358 8.57 -20.10 -2.81
C ALA A 358 10.00 -19.53 -2.97
N GLY A 359 10.33 -18.96 -4.13
CA GLY A 359 11.57 -18.25 -4.40
C GLY A 359 11.76 -17.05 -3.47
N LEU A 360 10.77 -16.17 -3.39
CA LEU A 360 10.76 -15.01 -2.50
C LEU A 360 10.87 -15.43 -1.03
N GLN A 361 10.14 -16.46 -0.60
CA GLN A 361 10.25 -16.96 0.77
C GLN A 361 11.64 -17.52 1.09
N ARG A 362 12.32 -18.18 0.13
CA ARG A 362 13.70 -18.64 0.32
C ARG A 362 14.67 -17.46 0.38
N HIS A 363 14.48 -16.46 -0.47
CA HIS A 363 15.30 -15.25 -0.48
C HIS A 363 15.23 -14.51 0.87
N TRP A 364 14.02 -14.23 1.37
CA TRP A 364 13.85 -13.57 2.67
C TRP A 364 14.39 -14.41 3.83
N ARG A 365 14.22 -15.74 3.80
CA ARG A 365 14.81 -16.64 4.80
C ARG A 365 16.33 -16.58 4.78
N ALA A 366 16.96 -16.65 3.61
CA ALA A 366 18.41 -16.55 3.48
C ALA A 366 18.93 -15.18 3.96
N GLN A 367 18.23 -14.10 3.62
CA GLN A 367 18.61 -12.75 4.07
C GLN A 367 18.49 -12.61 5.60
N LEU A 368 17.44 -13.16 6.21
CA LEU A 368 17.28 -13.22 7.66
C LEU A 368 18.39 -14.05 8.32
N GLU A 369 18.78 -15.19 7.75
CA GLU A 369 19.89 -16.00 8.25
C GLU A 369 21.23 -15.26 8.16
N VAL A 370 21.47 -14.53 7.07
CA VAL A 370 22.67 -13.69 6.93
C VAL A 370 22.68 -12.60 8.00
N GLN A 371 21.59 -11.85 8.18
CA GLN A 371 21.51 -10.83 9.23
C GLN A 371 21.66 -11.43 10.64
N ALA A 372 21.01 -12.56 10.91
CA ALA A 372 21.13 -13.24 12.19
C ALA A 372 22.55 -13.75 12.46
N SER A 373 23.26 -14.21 11.43
CA SER A 373 24.66 -14.63 11.57
C SER A 373 25.60 -13.43 11.75
N GLN A 374 25.35 -12.31 11.08
CA GLN A 374 26.08 -11.07 11.27
C GLN A 374 25.91 -10.52 12.70
N HIS A 375 24.68 -10.42 13.20
CA HIS A 375 24.44 -9.98 14.58
C HIS A 375 25.05 -10.92 15.62
N ARG A 376 25.11 -12.23 15.33
CA ARG A 376 25.79 -13.19 16.19
C ARG A 376 27.30 -12.95 16.23
N LEU A 377 27.91 -12.61 15.09
CA LEU A 377 29.32 -12.27 15.00
C LEU A 377 29.61 -10.95 15.74
N GLU A 378 28.82 -9.91 15.51
CA GLU A 378 28.94 -8.61 16.20
C GLU A 378 28.81 -8.77 17.72
N LEU A 379 27.88 -9.62 18.19
CA LEU A 379 27.75 -9.94 19.60
C LEU A 379 28.98 -10.67 20.15
N GLN A 380 29.56 -11.59 19.37
CA GLN A 380 30.77 -12.32 19.76
C GLN A 380 31.96 -11.37 19.86
N GLU A 381 32.16 -10.49 18.88
CA GLU A 381 33.21 -9.46 18.89
C GLU A 381 33.08 -8.52 20.08
N ALA A 382 31.86 -8.07 20.39
CA ALA A 382 31.60 -7.23 21.56
C ALA A 382 31.88 -7.97 22.89
N GLN A 383 31.59 -9.27 22.95
CA GLN A 383 31.93 -10.10 24.12
C GLN A 383 33.45 -10.25 24.27
N ASP A 384 34.17 -10.47 23.18
CA ASP A 384 35.62 -10.63 23.24
C ASP A 384 36.31 -9.31 23.59
N GLN A 385 35.85 -8.17 23.05
CA GLN A 385 36.29 -6.84 23.47
C GLN A 385 36.03 -6.56 24.95
N ARG A 386 34.87 -7.00 25.46
CA ARG A 386 34.56 -6.90 26.89
C ARG A 386 35.53 -7.73 27.73
N ARG A 387 35.83 -8.96 27.32
CA ARG A 387 36.81 -9.83 28.02
C ARG A 387 38.20 -9.19 28.03
N ASP A 388 38.64 -8.62 26.92
CA ASP A 388 39.92 -7.90 26.84
C ASP A 388 39.95 -6.69 27.76
N ALA A 389 38.85 -5.93 27.84
CA ALA A 389 38.74 -4.81 28.77
C ALA A 389 38.76 -5.27 30.23
N GLU A 390 38.08 -6.37 30.57
CA GLU A 390 38.11 -6.98 31.90
C GLU A 390 39.53 -7.41 32.29
N LEU A 391 40.27 -8.04 31.38
CA LEU A 391 41.68 -8.40 31.60
C LEU A 391 42.57 -7.18 31.86
N ARG A 392 42.41 -6.11 31.06
CA ARG A 392 43.14 -4.84 31.27
C ARG A 392 42.82 -4.20 32.62
N VAL A 393 41.55 -4.25 33.05
CA VAL A 393 41.17 -3.76 34.38
C VAL A 393 41.87 -4.58 35.47
N HIS A 394 41.89 -5.90 35.36
CA HIS A 394 42.61 -6.75 36.32
C HIS A 394 44.12 -6.49 36.34
N GLU A 395 44.75 -6.20 35.21
CA GLU A 395 46.16 -5.81 35.16
C GLU A 395 46.40 -4.46 35.86
N LEU A 396 45.53 -3.47 35.63
CA LEU A 396 45.60 -2.18 36.31
C LEU A 396 45.34 -2.30 37.82
N GLU A 397 44.43 -3.17 38.25
CA GLU A 397 44.20 -3.46 39.67
C GLU A 397 45.45 -4.06 40.34
N LYS A 398 46.16 -4.98 39.67
CA LYS A 398 47.44 -5.52 40.18
C LYS A 398 48.47 -4.41 40.34
N LEU A 399 48.61 -3.55 39.34
CA LEU A 399 49.52 -2.41 39.40
C LEU A 399 49.14 -1.43 40.52
N ASP A 400 47.85 -1.15 40.76
CA ASP A 400 47.41 -0.29 41.88
C ASP A 400 47.82 -0.89 43.22
N VAL A 401 47.68 -2.20 43.41
CA VAL A 401 48.12 -2.90 44.62
C VAL A 401 49.64 -2.78 44.80
N GLU A 402 50.42 -2.95 43.73
CA GLU A 402 51.87 -2.78 43.77
C GLU A 402 52.28 -1.34 44.11
N TYR A 403 51.68 -0.34 43.45
CA TYR A 403 51.94 1.08 43.72
C TYR A 403 51.54 1.47 45.14
N ARG A 404 50.44 0.94 45.66
CA ARG A 404 50.03 1.14 47.05
C ARG A 404 51.04 0.56 48.03
N GLY A 405 51.57 -0.64 47.75
CA GLY A 405 52.64 -1.24 48.53
C GLY A 405 53.93 -0.41 48.50
N GLN A 406 54.32 0.10 47.33
CA GLN A 406 55.46 1.01 47.18
C GLN A 406 55.25 2.33 47.95
N ALA A 407 54.06 2.91 47.89
CA ALA A 407 53.73 4.13 48.63
C ALA A 407 53.87 3.93 50.14
N GLN A 408 53.37 2.81 50.68
CA GLN A 408 53.53 2.45 52.09
C GLN A 408 55.00 2.26 52.48
N ALA A 409 55.81 1.62 51.62
CA ALA A 409 57.25 1.47 51.85
C ALA A 409 57.98 2.84 51.85
N ILE A 410 57.61 3.74 50.95
CA ILE A 410 58.15 5.12 50.90
C ILE A 410 57.78 5.88 52.17
N GLU A 411 56.54 5.78 52.64
CA GLU A 411 56.11 6.41 53.91
C GLU A 411 56.94 5.89 55.09
N PHE A 412 57.12 4.58 55.20
CA PHE A 412 57.97 3.98 56.24
C PHE A 412 59.42 4.50 56.17
N LEU A 413 60.01 4.55 54.97
CA LEU A 413 61.37 5.06 54.80
C LEU A 413 61.47 6.55 55.14
N LYS A 414 60.47 7.37 54.78
CA LYS A 414 60.41 8.79 55.17
C LYS A 414 60.37 8.94 56.69
N GLU A 415 59.59 8.12 57.40
CA GLU A 415 59.56 8.11 58.86
C GLU A 415 60.94 7.76 59.45
N GLN A 416 61.61 6.73 58.92
CA GLN A 416 62.96 6.35 59.35
C GLN A 416 63.99 7.46 59.11
N ILE A 417 63.95 8.11 57.95
CA ILE A 417 64.83 9.25 57.63
C ILE A 417 64.56 10.39 58.61
N SER A 418 63.30 10.76 58.84
CA SER A 418 62.96 11.83 59.79
C SER A 418 63.42 11.53 61.22
N LEU A 419 63.41 10.25 61.62
CA LEU A 419 63.93 9.81 62.90
C LEU A 419 65.46 9.90 62.95
N ALA A 420 66.15 9.52 61.88
CA ALA A 420 67.60 9.64 61.77
C ALA A 420 68.04 11.11 61.76
N GLU A 421 67.36 11.98 61.03
CA GLU A 421 67.58 13.44 61.02
C GLU A 421 67.43 14.04 62.42
N LYS A 422 66.38 13.66 63.17
CA LYS A 422 66.23 14.08 64.57
C LYS A 422 67.40 13.64 65.44
N LYS A 423 67.84 12.38 65.33
CA LYS A 423 68.99 11.85 66.08
C LYS A 423 70.28 12.59 65.72
N MET A 424 70.49 12.90 64.45
CA MET A 424 71.63 13.68 63.98
C MET A 424 71.62 15.10 64.56
N LEU A 425 70.47 15.79 64.53
CA LEU A 425 70.32 17.12 65.13
C LEU A 425 70.59 17.09 66.65
N ASP A 426 70.10 16.07 67.35
CA ASP A 426 70.37 15.91 68.78
C ASP A 426 71.84 15.59 69.06
N TYR A 427 72.50 14.80 68.21
CA TYR A 427 73.94 14.56 68.30
C TYR A 427 74.75 15.83 68.06
N GLU A 428 74.40 16.64 67.07
CA GLU A 428 75.05 17.95 66.86
C GLU A 428 74.85 18.90 68.04
N ARG A 429 73.66 18.90 68.66
CA ARG A 429 73.39 19.67 69.88
C ARG A 429 74.28 19.19 71.03
N LEU A 430 74.40 17.88 71.22
CA LEU A 430 75.30 17.29 72.21
C LEU A 430 76.76 17.66 71.94
N GLN A 431 77.21 17.60 70.68
CA GLN A 431 78.58 17.95 70.30
C GLN A 431 78.87 19.44 70.55
N ARG A 432 77.93 20.34 70.24
CA ARG A 432 78.06 21.77 70.58
C ARG A 432 78.13 21.98 72.09
N ALA A 433 77.29 21.30 72.88
CA ALA A 433 77.32 21.37 74.33
C ALA A 433 78.63 20.81 74.91
N GLU A 434 79.16 19.71 74.37
CA GLU A 434 80.45 19.15 74.75
C GLU A 434 81.60 20.12 74.42
N ALA A 435 81.59 20.72 73.24
CA ALA A 435 82.58 21.72 72.84
C ALA A 435 82.53 22.97 73.74
N GLN A 436 81.33 23.45 74.07
CA GLN A 436 81.13 24.53 75.04
C GLN A 436 81.66 24.14 76.43
N GLY A 437 81.34 22.93 76.91
CA GLY A 437 81.86 22.39 78.16
C GLY A 437 83.39 22.28 78.18
N LYS A 438 84.02 21.85 77.07
CA LYS A 438 85.49 21.81 76.94
C LYS A 438 86.11 23.21 77.03
N GLN A 439 85.52 24.19 76.33
CA GLN A 439 85.98 25.58 76.41
C GLN A 439 85.81 26.16 77.82
N GLU A 440 84.73 25.83 78.52
CA GLU A 440 84.53 26.23 79.92
C GLU A 440 85.56 25.59 80.85
N VAL A 441 85.86 24.30 80.67
CA VAL A 441 86.92 23.60 81.40
C VAL A 441 88.29 24.23 81.13
N GLU A 442 88.61 24.57 79.89
CA GLU A 442 89.86 25.28 79.54
C GLU A 442 89.93 26.66 80.19
N ARG A 443 88.86 27.46 80.11
CA ARG A 443 88.78 28.75 80.82
C ARG A 443 88.94 28.59 82.33
N LEU A 444 88.35 27.56 82.92
CA LEU A 444 88.53 27.25 84.35
C LEU A 444 89.95 26.81 84.67
N ARG A 445 90.61 26.03 83.79
CA ARG A 445 92.02 25.66 83.92
C ARG A 445 92.94 26.87 83.81
N GLU A 446 92.69 27.79 82.88
CA GLU A 446 93.43 29.04 82.77
C GLU A 446 93.27 29.89 84.04
N LYS A 447 92.03 30.02 84.54
CA LYS A 447 91.77 30.70 85.82
C LYS A 447 92.48 30.02 86.98
N LEU A 448 92.49 28.69 87.02
CA LEU A 448 93.23 27.90 88.01
C LEU A 448 94.73 28.19 87.90
N LEU A 449 95.31 28.14 86.70
CA LEU A 449 96.73 28.41 86.47
C LEU A 449 97.10 29.86 86.87
N VAL A 450 96.25 30.83 86.58
CA VAL A 450 96.45 32.22 87.03
C VAL A 450 96.35 32.31 88.55
N ALA A 451 95.41 31.60 89.18
CA ALA A 451 95.30 31.53 90.63
C ALA A 451 96.51 30.83 91.26
N GLU A 452 96.98 29.71 90.69
CA GLU A 452 98.18 28.98 91.08
C GLU A 452 99.44 29.85 90.94
N ASN A 453 99.60 30.58 89.82
CA ASN A 453 100.72 31.50 89.63
C ASN A 453 100.66 32.68 90.60
N ARG A 454 99.46 33.18 90.92
CA ARG A 454 99.28 34.20 91.97
C ARG A 454 99.63 33.63 93.34
N LEU A 455 99.25 32.38 93.62
CA LEU A 455 99.56 31.68 94.85
C LEU A 455 101.07 31.45 94.96
N GLN A 456 101.74 31.01 93.89
CA GLN A 456 103.20 30.89 93.79
C GLN A 456 103.90 32.24 93.91
N ALA A 457 103.33 33.33 93.38
CA ALA A 457 103.88 34.67 93.56
C ALA A 457 103.74 35.16 95.00
N VAL A 458 102.64 34.83 95.68
CA VAL A 458 102.46 35.08 97.12
C VAL A 458 103.39 34.19 97.94
N GLU A 459 103.57 32.90 97.60
CA GLU A 459 104.56 32.00 98.20
C GLU A 459 106.00 32.50 97.94
N ALA A 460 106.29 33.06 96.77
CA ALA A 460 107.56 33.70 96.42
C ALA A 460 107.80 35.00 97.21
N LEU A 461 106.75 35.79 97.46
CA LEU A 461 106.81 36.98 98.32
C LEU A 461 106.97 36.60 99.79
N CYS A 462 106.31 35.52 100.24
CA CYS A 462 106.47 34.92 101.56
C CYS A 462 107.84 34.25 101.74
N SER A 463 108.47 33.75 100.67
CA SER A 463 109.85 33.22 100.72
C SER A 463 110.93 34.28 100.52
N SER A 464 110.59 35.45 99.95
CA SER A 464 111.49 36.62 99.81
C SER A 464 111.53 37.53 101.05
N GLN A 465 110.57 37.42 101.98
CA GLN A 465 110.52 38.17 103.23
C GLN A 465 110.43 37.24 104.44
N HIS A 466 111.39 36.33 104.65
CA HIS A 466 111.99 36.04 105.96
C HIS A 466 112.77 34.72 105.93
N THR A 467 114.08 34.84 105.76
CA THR A 467 115.05 34.02 106.50
C THR A 467 115.90 34.94 107.37
N HIS A 468 115.23 35.61 108.31
CA HIS A 468 115.82 35.94 109.60
C HIS A 468 114.75 35.78 110.70
N MET A 469 114.62 34.54 111.15
CA MET A 469 114.52 34.10 112.54
C MET A 469 113.54 34.83 113.49
N ILE A 470 112.43 34.17 113.85
CA ILE A 470 112.20 33.50 115.16
C ILE A 470 110.74 33.03 115.23
N GLU A 471 110.61 31.81 115.73
CA GLU A 471 109.45 31.15 116.33
C GLU A 471 108.27 32.06 116.72
N SER A 472 107.07 31.75 116.23
CA SER A 472 106.00 31.28 117.13
C SER A 472 104.79 30.74 116.35
N ASN A 473 104.27 29.66 116.91
CA ASN A 473 102.92 29.12 116.87
C ASN A 473 101.80 30.18 116.63
N ASP A 474 100.67 29.74 116.04
CA ASP A 474 99.35 30.40 115.98
C ASP A 474 98.84 30.91 114.61
N ILE A 475 98.91 30.10 113.54
CA ILE A 475 98.12 30.34 112.31
C ILE A 475 97.38 29.09 111.78
N SER A 476 97.18 28.09 112.64
CA SER A 476 96.31 26.94 112.38
C SER A 476 94.82 27.26 112.54
N GLU A 477 94.44 28.45 113.03
CA GLU A 477 93.03 28.88 113.17
C GLU A 477 92.53 29.78 112.03
N GLU A 478 93.41 30.31 111.19
CA GLU A 478 93.03 31.18 110.06
C GLU A 478 92.99 30.43 108.72
N THR A 479 93.71 29.30 108.62
CA THR A 479 93.60 28.33 107.52
C THR A 479 92.33 27.46 107.58
N ILE A 480 91.67 27.37 108.75
CA ILE A 480 90.37 26.67 108.91
C ILE A 480 89.19 27.61 108.59
N ARG A 481 89.24 28.89 108.99
CA ARG A 481 88.21 29.88 108.64
C ARG A 481 88.18 30.25 107.15
N MET A 482 89.31 30.17 106.44
CA MET A 482 89.39 30.39 105.00
C MET A 482 89.12 29.12 104.16
N LYS A 483 89.09 27.94 104.81
CA LYS A 483 88.71 26.65 104.18
C LYS A 483 87.21 26.35 104.35
N GLU A 484 86.59 26.74 105.46
CA GLU A 484 85.13 26.66 105.66
C GLU A 484 84.33 27.72 104.86
N THR A 485 84.94 28.86 104.51
CA THR A 485 84.32 29.88 103.63
C THR A 485 84.51 29.60 102.13
N VAL A 486 85.47 28.76 101.75
CA VAL A 486 85.64 28.27 100.36
C VAL A 486 84.83 27.00 100.12
N GLU A 487 84.69 26.10 101.10
CA GLU A 487 83.80 24.93 100.98
C GLU A 487 82.31 25.30 101.11
N GLY A 488 81.96 26.39 101.82
CA GLY A 488 80.60 26.95 101.85
C GLY A 488 80.20 27.76 100.60
N SER A 489 81.17 28.34 99.87
CA SER A 489 80.93 29.07 98.62
C SER A 489 80.90 28.17 97.38
N VAL A 490 81.52 26.99 97.43
CA VAL A 490 81.56 26.02 96.32
C VAL A 490 80.34 25.07 96.36
N LEU A 491 79.73 24.85 97.53
CA LEU A 491 78.47 24.11 97.66
C LEU A 491 77.18 24.96 97.45
N ALA A 492 77.31 26.28 97.23
CA ALA A 492 76.19 27.20 96.96
C ALA A 492 76.10 27.67 95.49
N SER A 493 76.97 27.19 94.61
CA SER A 493 77.00 27.51 93.16
C SER A 493 76.76 26.29 92.25
N LEU A 494 76.65 25.09 92.80
CA LEU A 494 76.38 23.86 92.06
C LEU A 494 75.18 23.16 92.70
N TYR A 495 74.05 23.15 91.96
CA TYR A 495 72.65 22.83 92.34
C TYR A 495 71.86 24.02 92.90
N PRO A 496 71.23 24.88 92.05
CA PRO A 496 70.19 24.44 91.12
C PRO A 496 70.19 25.19 89.77
N LEU A 497 70.54 24.51 88.68
CA LEU A 497 69.97 24.82 87.35
C LEU A 497 69.46 23.54 86.67
N SER A 498 68.87 22.66 87.49
CA SER A 498 67.80 21.80 87.03
C SER A 498 66.51 22.56 87.25
N ARG A 499 65.68 22.65 86.21
CA ARG A 499 64.25 23.02 86.24
C ARG A 499 63.96 24.54 86.12
N ASN A 500 63.76 25.01 84.88
CA ASN A 500 62.57 25.77 84.43
C ASN A 500 62.83 26.55 83.12
N ILE A 501 62.48 25.93 81.98
CA ILE A 501 61.73 26.59 80.89
C ILE A 501 60.47 25.74 80.75
N LEU A 502 59.55 25.86 81.71
CA LEU A 502 58.31 26.63 81.61
C LEU A 502 57.40 26.15 80.48
N CYS A 503 56.44 25.31 80.85
CA CYS A 503 55.17 25.14 80.16
C CYS A 503 54.24 26.35 80.42
N ARG A 504 53.38 26.62 79.42
CA ARG A 504 52.01 27.23 79.42
C ARG A 504 51.85 28.73 79.08
N PRO A 505 50.64 29.17 78.64
CA PRO A 505 49.66 28.54 77.72
C PRO A 505 48.98 29.54 76.73
N ALA A 506 48.25 28.98 75.74
CA ALA A 506 46.97 29.39 75.13
C ALA A 506 46.56 30.88 74.90
N GLY A 507 46.14 31.17 73.65
CA GLY A 507 44.81 31.74 73.37
C GLY A 507 44.71 33.03 72.52
N GLN A 508 43.93 32.93 71.41
CA GLN A 508 43.14 33.99 70.72
C GLN A 508 43.92 35.12 70.01
N ALA A 509 43.46 35.79 68.95
CA ALA A 509 42.44 35.65 67.92
C ALA A 509 42.67 36.84 66.94
N GLU A 510 42.13 36.77 65.71
CA GLU A 510 41.78 37.91 64.82
C GLU A 510 42.91 38.81 64.26
N GLN A 511 42.79 39.51 63.13
CA GLN A 511 42.12 39.40 61.83
C GLN A 511 42.67 40.62 61.04
N GLU A 512 42.83 40.51 59.71
CA GLU A 512 42.99 41.62 58.73
C GLU A 512 44.30 42.43 58.80
N GLY A 513 44.96 42.87 57.72
CA GLY A 513 44.70 42.83 56.29
C GLY A 513 45.72 43.73 55.57
N GLN A 514 45.75 43.59 54.25
CA GLN A 514 46.25 44.56 53.24
C GLN A 514 47.74 44.52 52.80
N ARG A 515 47.89 43.86 51.64
CA ARG A 515 48.45 44.35 50.36
C ARG A 515 49.86 44.98 50.33
N GLY A 516 50.69 44.39 49.46
CA GLY A 516 51.48 45.14 48.48
C GLY A 516 52.90 44.63 48.25
N ASP A 517 53.07 43.86 47.16
CA ASP A 517 54.26 43.72 46.30
C ASP A 517 55.68 43.67 46.89
N SER A 518 56.37 42.53 46.73
CA SER A 518 57.34 42.30 45.63
C SER A 518 58.11 40.98 45.85
N LEU A 519 58.34 40.28 44.73
CA LEU A 519 59.34 39.23 44.44
C LEU A 519 60.11 38.56 45.61
N ASP A 520 59.90 37.25 45.83
CA ASP A 520 60.77 36.17 45.34
C ASP A 520 60.47 34.80 46.02
N LEU A 521 60.57 33.74 45.21
CA LEU A 521 60.39 32.30 45.51
C LEU A 521 61.39 31.77 46.57
N PRO A 522 61.12 30.67 47.31
CA PRO A 522 60.94 29.33 46.71
C PRO A 522 59.93 28.32 47.33
N ASP A 523 59.60 27.33 46.49
CA ASP A 523 59.15 25.93 46.73
C ASP A 523 57.76 25.61 47.33
N ARG A 524 56.78 25.44 46.44
CA ARG A 524 55.53 24.67 46.64
C ARG A 524 55.28 23.70 45.47
N ASP A 525 56.14 22.70 45.31
CA ASP A 525 56.03 21.72 44.21
C ASP A 525 55.25 20.42 44.50
N ALA A 526 54.62 20.25 45.67
CA ALA A 526 53.99 18.96 46.01
C ALA A 526 52.44 18.92 46.02
N GLN A 527 51.73 20.03 45.74
CA GLN A 527 50.26 20.03 45.66
C GLN A 527 49.67 20.70 44.40
N GLY A 528 50.52 21.34 43.59
CA GLY A 528 50.15 21.90 42.28
C GLY A 528 49.62 20.86 41.28
N PRO A 529 50.28 19.71 41.05
CA PRO A 529 49.88 18.81 39.96
C PRO A 529 48.56 18.08 40.23
N THR A 530 48.18 17.87 41.49
CA THR A 530 46.91 17.20 41.84
C THR A 530 45.71 18.13 41.73
N LEU A 531 45.88 19.43 42.01
CA LEU A 531 44.83 20.43 41.81
C LEU A 531 44.77 20.92 40.35
N GLU A 532 45.91 21.02 39.66
CA GLU A 532 45.94 21.26 38.22
C GLU A 532 45.32 20.11 37.43
N SER A 533 45.59 18.84 37.76
CA SER A 533 44.97 17.70 37.06
C SER A 533 43.46 17.60 37.32
N LYS A 534 43.00 17.99 38.51
CA LYS A 534 41.56 18.12 38.81
C LYS A 534 40.91 19.31 38.09
N CYS A 535 41.59 20.45 38.00
CA CYS A 535 41.11 21.59 37.20
C CYS A 535 41.11 21.26 35.69
N LYS A 536 42.18 20.67 35.16
CA LYS A 536 42.31 20.24 33.76
C LYS A 536 41.31 19.13 33.40
N SER A 537 40.98 18.23 34.34
CA SER A 537 39.92 17.23 34.11
C SER A 537 38.52 17.82 34.25
N GLY A 538 38.32 18.81 35.11
CA GLY A 538 37.11 19.63 35.16
C GLY A 538 36.88 20.43 33.87
N GLU A 539 37.93 21.07 33.35
CA GLU A 539 37.93 21.78 32.06
C GLU A 539 37.66 20.83 30.89
N LYS A 540 38.32 19.65 30.84
CA LYS A 540 38.02 18.64 29.82
C LYS A 540 36.59 18.11 29.89
N LYS A 541 36.02 17.95 31.09
CA LYS A 541 34.61 17.57 31.28
C LYS A 541 33.67 18.70 30.87
N MET A 542 33.99 19.95 31.21
CA MET A 542 33.24 21.13 30.78
C MET A 542 33.28 21.26 29.25
N ASP A 543 34.45 21.07 28.62
CA ASP A 543 34.61 21.10 27.17
C ASP A 543 33.88 19.95 26.48
N ALA A 544 33.88 18.75 27.07
CA ALA A 544 33.09 17.62 26.58
C ALA A 544 31.58 17.92 26.68
N LEU A 545 31.12 18.50 27.80
CA LEU A 545 29.73 18.91 27.98
C LEU A 545 29.34 20.07 27.06
N LEU A 546 30.24 21.01 26.76
CA LEU A 546 29.99 22.08 25.78
C LEU A 546 29.94 21.53 24.36
N LYS A 547 30.74 20.51 24.02
CA LYS A 547 30.67 19.82 22.73
C LYS A 547 29.37 19.04 22.59
N GLU A 548 28.97 18.29 23.62
CA GLU A 548 27.68 17.60 23.63
C GLU A 548 26.51 18.58 23.62
N LYS A 549 26.59 19.70 24.34
CA LYS A 549 25.59 20.78 24.25
C LYS A 549 25.47 21.31 22.82
N ARG A 550 26.58 21.66 22.16
CA ARG A 550 26.57 22.13 20.77
C ARG A 550 26.04 21.06 19.80
N ARG A 551 26.34 19.80 20.06
CA ARG A 551 25.82 18.66 19.29
C ARG A 551 24.30 18.53 19.46
N LEU A 552 23.80 18.57 20.69
CA LEU A 552 22.37 18.51 20.98
C LEU A 552 21.62 19.74 20.45
N GLU A 553 22.23 20.93 20.48
CA GLU A 553 21.68 22.14 19.84
C GLU A 553 21.61 21.98 18.32
N ALA A 554 22.64 21.40 17.68
CA ALA A 554 22.63 21.10 16.25
C ALA A 554 21.60 20.00 15.90
N GLU A 555 21.47 18.96 16.71
CA GLU A 555 20.45 17.92 16.54
C GLU A 555 19.03 18.52 16.70
N LEU A 556 18.80 19.39 17.68
CA LEU A 556 17.54 20.11 17.88
C LEU A 556 17.20 21.03 16.69
N GLU A 557 18.18 21.76 16.16
CA GLU A 557 18.00 22.56 14.94
C GLU A 557 17.63 21.69 13.73
N THR A 558 18.27 20.52 13.58
CA THR A 558 17.94 19.61 12.48
C THR A 558 16.52 19.04 12.61
N VAL A 559 16.07 18.73 13.83
CA VAL A 559 14.70 18.30 14.11
C VAL A 559 13.72 19.45 13.86
N SER A 560 14.05 20.68 14.25
CA SER A 560 13.23 21.85 13.99
C SER A 560 13.10 22.15 12.49
N ARG A 561 14.17 21.95 11.70
CA ARG A 561 14.13 22.08 10.24
C ARG A 561 13.30 20.97 9.61
N LYS A 562 13.49 19.71 10.00
CA LYS A 562 12.69 18.57 9.50
C LYS A 562 11.20 18.71 9.83
N THR A 563 10.86 19.23 11.01
CA THR A 563 9.46 19.50 11.39
C THR A 563 8.88 20.69 10.64
N HIS A 564 9.68 21.72 10.38
CA HIS A 564 9.28 22.83 9.50
C HIS A 564 9.06 22.36 8.06
N ASP A 565 9.95 21.52 7.53
CA ASP A 565 9.84 20.92 6.20
C ASP A 565 8.60 20.01 6.08
N ALA A 566 8.32 19.20 7.11
CA ALA A 566 7.11 18.38 7.17
C ALA A 566 5.83 19.26 7.20
N SER A 567 5.86 20.37 7.94
CA SER A 567 4.74 21.34 7.94
C SER A 567 4.57 22.02 6.57
N GLY A 568 5.67 22.32 5.88
CA GLY A 568 5.66 22.84 4.51
C GLY A 568 5.11 21.84 3.51
N GLN A 569 5.48 20.56 3.62
CA GLN A 569 4.92 19.47 2.81
C GLN A 569 3.42 19.32 3.01
N LEU A 570 2.91 19.41 4.25
CA LEU A 570 1.46 19.38 4.52
C LEU A 570 0.70 20.55 3.88
N VAL A 571 1.30 21.75 3.85
CA VAL A 571 0.72 22.91 3.16
C VAL A 571 0.70 22.69 1.64
N LEU A 572 1.77 22.14 1.06
CA LEU A 572 1.82 21.81 -0.37
C LEU A 572 0.77 20.76 -0.74
N ILE A 573 0.66 19.67 0.04
CA ILE A 573 -0.36 18.63 -0.16
C ILE A 573 -1.77 19.22 -0.05
N SER A 574 -2.01 20.09 0.94
CA SER A 574 -3.32 20.74 1.10
C SER A 574 -3.65 21.67 -0.08
N GLN A 575 -2.65 22.35 -0.63
CA GLN A 575 -2.82 23.20 -1.81
C GLN A 575 -3.05 22.38 -3.09
N GLU A 576 -2.38 21.23 -3.23
CA GLU A 576 -2.63 20.27 -4.32
C GLU A 576 -4.01 19.64 -4.23
N LEU A 577 -4.46 19.27 -3.03
CA LEU A 577 -5.81 18.76 -2.79
C LEU A 577 -6.86 19.78 -3.25
N LEU A 578 -6.68 21.05 -2.88
CA LEU A 578 -7.59 22.12 -3.28
C LEU A 578 -7.58 22.37 -4.80
N ARG A 579 -6.42 22.24 -5.45
CA ARG A 579 -6.33 22.29 -6.92
C ARG A 579 -7.05 21.12 -7.57
N LYS A 580 -6.87 19.90 -7.04
CA LYS A 580 -7.56 18.69 -7.52
C LYS A 580 -9.06 18.78 -7.33
N GLU A 581 -9.51 19.33 -6.20
CA GLU A 581 -10.94 19.56 -5.93
C GLU A 581 -11.54 20.54 -6.94
N ARG A 582 -10.83 21.63 -7.27
CA ARG A 582 -11.24 22.57 -8.33
C ARG A 582 -11.29 21.91 -9.70
N SER A 583 -10.26 21.17 -10.11
CA SER A 583 -10.26 20.48 -11.41
C SER A 583 -11.34 19.42 -11.50
N LEU A 584 -11.65 18.72 -10.40
CA LEU A 584 -12.72 17.74 -10.35
C LEU A 584 -14.09 18.44 -10.48
N ASN A 585 -14.25 19.60 -9.87
CA ASN A 585 -15.46 20.40 -10.01
C ASN A 585 -15.63 20.94 -11.44
N GLU A 586 -14.54 21.37 -12.08
CA GLU A 586 -14.52 21.75 -13.50
C GLU A 586 -14.89 20.58 -14.42
N LEU A 587 -14.33 19.38 -14.18
CA LEU A 587 -14.69 18.17 -14.92
C LEU A 587 -16.16 17.78 -14.72
N ARG A 588 -16.70 17.92 -13.51
CA ARG A 588 -18.14 17.71 -13.25
C ARG A 588 -19.01 18.69 -14.02
N VAL A 589 -18.62 19.97 -14.08
CA VAL A 589 -19.33 20.98 -14.89
C VAL A 589 -19.25 20.62 -16.37
N LEU A 590 -18.07 20.29 -16.89
CA LEU A 590 -17.89 19.87 -18.29
C LEU A 590 -18.70 18.63 -18.64
N LEU A 591 -18.83 17.67 -17.71
CA LEU A 591 -19.61 16.45 -17.93
C LEU A 591 -21.13 16.74 -17.93
N LEU A 592 -21.58 17.66 -17.07
CA LEU A 592 -22.96 18.16 -17.07
C LEU A 592 -23.27 19.00 -18.32
N GLU A 593 -22.30 19.77 -18.83
CA GLU A 593 -22.41 20.55 -20.06
C GLU A 593 -22.35 19.66 -21.32
N ALA A 594 -21.52 18.61 -21.33
CA ALA A 594 -21.45 17.63 -22.41
C ALA A 594 -22.78 16.88 -22.59
N ASN A 595 -23.47 16.58 -21.50
CA ASN A 595 -24.82 15.99 -21.53
C ASN A 595 -25.91 16.95 -22.01
N ARG A 596 -25.64 18.27 -22.06
CA ARG A 596 -26.63 19.29 -22.47
C ARG A 596 -26.52 19.69 -23.94
N HIS A 597 -25.38 19.53 -24.60
CA HIS A 597 -25.13 20.12 -25.92
C HIS A 597 -24.70 19.15 -27.04
N SER A 598 -24.69 17.83 -26.81
CA SER A 598 -24.53 16.85 -27.89
C SER A 598 -25.48 15.67 -27.71
N PRO A 599 -26.24 15.25 -28.74
CA PRO A 599 -27.05 14.05 -28.67
C PRO A 599 -26.12 12.82 -28.67
N GLY A 600 -25.54 12.51 -27.51
CA GLY A 600 -24.95 11.24 -27.08
C GLY A 600 -23.96 10.55 -28.03
N PRO A 601 -22.70 10.28 -27.63
CA PRO A 601 -21.80 9.42 -28.42
C PRO A 601 -22.43 8.04 -28.71
N GLU A 602 -23.33 7.54 -27.84
CA GLU A 602 -24.11 6.32 -28.11
C GLU A 602 -25.08 6.43 -29.28
N ARG A 603 -25.72 7.59 -29.51
CA ARG A 603 -26.61 7.78 -30.66
C ARG A 603 -25.82 7.90 -31.95
N ASP A 604 -24.63 8.49 -31.89
CA ASP A 604 -23.70 8.54 -33.02
C ASP A 604 -23.08 7.18 -33.32
N LEU A 605 -22.69 6.41 -32.29
CA LEU A 605 -22.24 5.02 -32.45
C LEU A 605 -23.35 4.15 -33.04
N SER A 606 -24.57 4.24 -32.49
CA SER A 606 -25.73 3.48 -33.00
C SER A 606 -26.02 3.83 -34.46
N ARG A 607 -25.90 5.11 -34.84
CA ARG A 607 -26.04 5.56 -36.24
C ARG A 607 -24.94 5.01 -37.13
N GLU A 608 -23.68 5.03 -36.68
CA GLU A 608 -22.56 4.53 -37.47
C GLU A 608 -22.57 3.00 -37.59
N VAL A 609 -23.04 2.29 -36.56
CA VAL A 609 -23.32 0.85 -36.58
C VAL A 609 -24.40 0.53 -37.61
N HIS A 610 -25.54 1.25 -37.61
CA HIS A 610 -26.59 1.05 -38.61
C HIS A 610 -26.09 1.32 -40.04
N LYS A 611 -25.22 2.33 -40.23
CA LYS A 611 -24.56 2.59 -41.52
C LYS A 611 -23.62 1.45 -41.93
N ALA A 612 -22.82 0.92 -41.00
CA ALA A 612 -21.92 -0.20 -41.26
C ALA A 612 -22.69 -1.50 -41.60
N GLU A 613 -23.73 -1.81 -40.84
CA GLU A 613 -24.64 -2.94 -41.11
C GLU A 613 -25.30 -2.81 -42.49
N TRP A 614 -25.69 -1.59 -42.87
CA TRP A 614 -26.26 -1.33 -44.18
C TRP A 614 -25.23 -1.54 -45.31
N ARG A 615 -24.00 -1.04 -45.15
CA ARG A 615 -22.89 -1.29 -46.12
C ARG A 615 -22.61 -2.79 -46.29
N ILE A 616 -22.72 -3.58 -45.21
CA ILE A 616 -22.58 -5.03 -45.28
C ILE A 616 -23.71 -5.67 -46.11
N LYS A 617 -24.96 -5.23 -45.93
CA LYS A 617 -26.10 -5.72 -46.72
C LYS A 617 -25.98 -5.33 -48.20
N GLU A 618 -25.54 -4.11 -48.48
CA GLU A 618 -25.26 -3.64 -49.85
C GLU A 618 -24.17 -4.48 -50.51
N GLN A 619 -23.08 -4.76 -49.78
CA GLN A 619 -21.99 -5.59 -50.28
C GLN A 619 -22.45 -7.02 -50.56
N LYS A 620 -23.28 -7.61 -49.69
CA LYS A 620 -23.87 -8.94 -49.93
C LYS A 620 -24.71 -8.97 -51.21
N LEU A 621 -25.56 -7.97 -51.44
CA LEU A 621 -26.33 -7.88 -52.68
C LEU A 621 -25.42 -7.75 -53.91
N LYS A 622 -24.34 -6.97 -53.84
CA LYS A 622 -23.33 -6.87 -54.92
C LYS A 622 -22.62 -8.21 -55.18
N ASP A 623 -22.32 -8.94 -54.11
CA ASP A 623 -21.67 -10.25 -54.19
C ASP A 623 -22.62 -11.31 -54.78
N ASP A 624 -23.90 -11.29 -54.39
CA ASP A 624 -24.94 -12.17 -54.94
C ASP A 624 -25.18 -11.88 -56.43
N ILE A 625 -25.24 -10.61 -56.83
CA ILE A 625 -25.32 -10.20 -58.24
C ILE A 625 -24.10 -10.71 -59.02
N ARG A 626 -22.89 -10.58 -58.45
CA ARG A 626 -21.67 -11.12 -59.09
C ARG A 626 -21.74 -12.64 -59.21
N GLY A 627 -22.15 -13.35 -58.17
CA GLY A 627 -22.30 -14.80 -58.19
C GLY A 627 -23.36 -15.28 -59.18
N LEU A 628 -24.49 -14.57 -59.29
CA LEU A 628 -25.53 -14.85 -60.29
C LEU A 628 -25.04 -14.60 -61.72
N ARG A 629 -24.27 -13.52 -61.95
CA ARG A 629 -23.62 -13.25 -63.24
C ARG A 629 -22.57 -14.31 -63.59
N GLU A 630 -21.75 -14.73 -62.63
CA GLU A 630 -20.77 -15.80 -62.81
C GLU A 630 -21.44 -17.13 -63.18
N LYS A 631 -22.51 -17.51 -62.47
CA LYS A 631 -23.32 -18.69 -62.81
C LYS A 631 -23.93 -18.60 -64.21
N LEU A 632 -24.44 -17.42 -64.59
CA LEU A 632 -24.99 -17.19 -65.94
C LEU A 632 -23.89 -17.35 -67.02
N THR A 633 -22.70 -16.78 -66.79
CA THR A 633 -21.56 -16.94 -67.71
C THR A 633 -20.98 -18.35 -67.72
N GLY A 634 -21.06 -19.09 -66.61
CA GLY A 634 -20.66 -20.48 -66.51
C GLY A 634 -21.56 -21.39 -67.33
N LEU A 635 -22.89 -21.20 -67.23
CA LEU A 635 -23.87 -21.91 -68.05
C LEU A 635 -23.74 -21.55 -69.54
N ASP A 636 -23.46 -20.29 -69.89
CA ASP A 636 -23.16 -19.91 -71.28
C ASP A 636 -21.85 -20.53 -71.80
N LYS A 637 -20.83 -20.69 -70.95
CA LYS A 637 -19.58 -21.38 -71.31
C LYS A 637 -19.82 -22.88 -71.49
N GLU A 638 -20.57 -23.53 -70.61
CA GLU A 638 -20.96 -24.94 -70.75
C GLU A 638 -21.81 -25.17 -72.00
N LYS A 639 -22.68 -24.22 -72.35
CA LYS A 639 -23.42 -24.21 -73.62
C LYS A 639 -22.49 -24.07 -74.83
N SER A 640 -21.52 -23.14 -74.78
CA SER A 640 -20.53 -22.94 -75.86
C SER A 640 -19.55 -24.12 -76.04
N LEU A 641 -19.15 -24.78 -74.95
CA LEU A 641 -18.32 -26.00 -74.98
C LEU A 641 -19.11 -27.21 -75.49
N SER A 642 -20.42 -27.24 -75.24
CA SER A 642 -21.34 -28.24 -75.79
C SER A 642 -21.58 -28.03 -77.29
N ASP A 643 -21.69 -26.77 -77.74
CA ASP A 643 -21.83 -26.42 -79.16
C ASP A 643 -20.57 -26.74 -80.00
N GLN A 644 -19.37 -26.74 -79.37
CA GLN A 644 -18.11 -27.12 -80.05
C GLN A 644 -17.97 -28.64 -80.25
N ARG A 645 -18.78 -29.47 -79.57
CA ARG A 645 -18.95 -30.90 -79.83
C ARG A 645 -20.21 -31.13 -80.69
N ARG A 646 -20.05 -30.95 -82.01
CA ARG A 646 -20.96 -31.35 -83.11
C ARG A 646 -22.34 -31.92 -82.71
N TYR A 647 -23.40 -31.21 -83.13
CA TYR A 647 -24.68 -31.74 -83.64
C TYR A 647 -25.11 -33.12 -83.07
N SER A 648 -25.67 -33.14 -81.85
CA SER A 648 -26.60 -34.18 -81.43
C SER A 648 -27.40 -33.75 -80.20
N LEU A 649 -28.73 -33.70 -80.33
CA LEU A 649 -29.78 -33.52 -79.32
C LEU A 649 -29.59 -32.38 -78.29
N ILE A 650 -30.30 -31.28 -78.53
CA ILE A 650 -30.57 -30.21 -77.56
C ILE A 650 -31.27 -30.83 -76.34
N ASP A 651 -30.66 -30.76 -75.16
CA ASP A 651 -31.33 -31.02 -73.88
C ASP A 651 -32.18 -29.79 -73.50
N PRO A 652 -33.53 -29.89 -73.40
CA PRO A 652 -34.40 -28.75 -73.10
C PRO A 652 -34.32 -28.26 -71.64
N SER A 653 -33.53 -28.91 -70.79
CA SER A 653 -33.46 -28.65 -69.34
C SER A 653 -32.70 -27.38 -68.94
N SER A 654 -31.73 -26.91 -69.75
CA SER A 654 -30.89 -25.73 -69.42
C SER A 654 -31.55 -24.38 -69.71
N ALA A 655 -32.56 -24.33 -70.59
CA ALA A 655 -33.30 -23.12 -70.95
C ALA A 655 -34.17 -22.54 -69.80
N PRO A 656 -34.95 -23.35 -69.05
CA PRO A 656 -35.74 -22.83 -67.92
C PRO A 656 -34.86 -22.38 -66.76
N GLU A 657 -33.70 -22.99 -66.55
CA GLU A 657 -32.77 -22.59 -65.48
C GLU A 657 -32.07 -21.28 -65.77
N LEU A 658 -31.67 -21.03 -67.03
CA LEU A 658 -31.13 -19.74 -67.47
C LEU A 658 -32.16 -18.61 -67.27
N LEU A 659 -33.42 -18.83 -67.66
CA LEU A 659 -34.50 -17.85 -67.45
C LEU A 659 -34.77 -17.60 -65.97
N ARG A 660 -34.71 -18.65 -65.13
CA ARG A 660 -34.86 -18.51 -63.67
C ARG A 660 -33.72 -17.71 -63.05
N LEU A 661 -32.48 -17.99 -63.43
CA LEU A 661 -31.31 -17.26 -62.94
C LEU A 661 -31.28 -15.81 -63.45
N GLN A 662 -31.72 -15.57 -64.68
CA GLN A 662 -31.87 -14.23 -65.23
C GLN A 662 -32.95 -13.43 -64.49
N HIS A 663 -34.08 -14.05 -64.16
CA HIS A 663 -35.14 -13.41 -63.37
C HIS A 663 -34.68 -13.13 -61.92
N GLN A 664 -33.95 -14.05 -61.30
CA GLN A 664 -33.36 -13.86 -59.98
C GLN A 664 -32.31 -12.75 -59.97
N LEU A 665 -31.47 -12.66 -61.00
CA LEU A 665 -30.49 -11.57 -61.15
C LEU A 665 -31.17 -10.21 -61.30
N MET A 666 -32.21 -10.12 -62.15
CA MET A 666 -32.97 -8.88 -62.31
C MET A 666 -33.62 -8.44 -60.99
N SER A 667 -34.23 -9.39 -60.26
CA SER A 667 -34.87 -9.12 -58.96
C SER A 667 -33.87 -8.64 -57.90
N THR A 668 -32.68 -9.24 -57.82
CA THR A 668 -31.65 -8.80 -56.87
C THR A 668 -31.00 -7.46 -57.27
N GLU A 669 -30.87 -7.19 -58.57
CA GLU A 669 -30.42 -5.90 -59.08
C GLU A 669 -31.43 -4.77 -58.82
N ASP A 670 -32.73 -5.05 -58.95
CA ASP A 670 -33.80 -4.10 -58.62
C ASP A 670 -33.84 -3.84 -57.10
N ALA A 671 -33.71 -4.88 -56.27
CA ALA A 671 -33.63 -4.72 -54.82
C ALA A 671 -32.41 -3.89 -54.36
N LEU A 672 -31.26 -4.01 -55.03
CA LEU A 672 -30.10 -3.18 -54.77
C LEU A 672 -30.34 -1.72 -55.18
N ARG A 673 -31.02 -1.47 -56.30
CA ARG A 673 -31.38 -0.11 -56.74
C ARG A 673 -32.35 0.55 -55.76
N ASP A 674 -33.41 -0.14 -55.36
CA ASP A 674 -34.37 0.37 -54.37
C ASP A 674 -33.71 0.69 -53.03
N ALA A 675 -32.78 -0.16 -52.58
CA ALA A 675 -32.03 0.08 -51.35
C ALA A 675 -31.12 1.32 -51.45
N LEU A 676 -30.44 1.52 -52.58
CA LEU A 676 -29.61 2.70 -52.83
C LEU A 676 -30.41 4.00 -52.88
N ASP A 677 -31.59 3.96 -53.51
CA ASP A 677 -32.48 5.12 -53.59
C ASP A 677 -33.03 5.49 -52.20
N GLN A 678 -33.39 4.49 -51.38
CA GLN A 678 -33.79 4.71 -49.98
C GLN A 678 -32.63 5.28 -49.14
N ALA A 679 -31.40 4.79 -49.31
CA ALA A 679 -30.23 5.31 -48.60
C ALA A 679 -29.96 6.78 -48.93
N GLN A 680 -30.05 7.15 -50.21
CA GLN A 680 -29.89 8.55 -50.65
C GLN A 680 -31.00 9.46 -50.12
N GLN A 681 -32.24 8.97 -50.03
CA GLN A 681 -33.36 9.73 -49.43
C GLN A 681 -33.14 9.98 -47.93
N VAL A 682 -32.67 8.97 -47.20
CA VAL A 682 -32.37 9.08 -45.77
C VAL A 682 -31.18 10.01 -45.54
N GLU A 683 -30.14 9.96 -46.38
CA GLU A 683 -29.00 10.88 -46.32
C GLU A 683 -29.42 12.34 -46.55
N LYS A 684 -30.25 12.61 -47.56
CA LYS A 684 -30.84 13.93 -47.80
C LYS A 684 -31.68 14.44 -46.62
N LEU A 685 -32.46 13.56 -45.98
CA LEU A 685 -33.22 13.91 -44.76
C LEU A 685 -32.30 14.23 -43.58
N MET A 686 -31.19 13.49 -43.42
CA MET A 686 -30.20 13.74 -42.37
C MET A 686 -29.42 15.05 -42.59
N GLU A 687 -29.07 15.36 -43.84
CA GLU A 687 -28.45 16.64 -44.20
C GLU A 687 -29.41 17.82 -44.00
N ALA A 688 -30.70 17.64 -44.30
CA ALA A 688 -31.74 18.63 -44.01
C ALA A 688 -31.91 18.88 -42.49
N MET A 689 -31.75 17.85 -41.65
CA MET A 689 -31.75 18.00 -40.19
C MET A 689 -30.49 18.69 -39.64
N ARG A 690 -29.32 18.46 -40.26
CA ARG A 690 -28.06 19.16 -39.86
C ARG A 690 -28.04 20.63 -40.29
N SER A 691 -28.78 21.00 -41.32
CA SER A 691 -28.81 22.35 -41.89
C SER A 691 -29.89 23.27 -41.30
N CYS A 692 -30.66 22.82 -40.30
CA CYS A 692 -31.60 23.65 -39.55
C CYS A 692 -31.07 24.01 -38.15
N PRO A 693 -30.24 25.07 -37.98
CA PRO A 693 -29.93 25.63 -36.67
C PRO A 693 -30.87 26.80 -36.40
N ASP A 694 -32.12 26.52 -35.99
CA ASP A 694 -32.94 27.42 -35.16
C ASP A 694 -34.39 26.94 -35.12
N LYS A 695 -34.76 26.33 -33.98
CA LYS A 695 -36.08 26.43 -33.32
C LYS A 695 -36.15 25.40 -32.19
N ALA A 696 -35.53 25.74 -31.06
CA ALA A 696 -35.99 25.29 -29.76
C ALA A 696 -35.85 26.46 -28.77
N GLN A 697 -36.63 27.50 -29.06
CA GLN A 697 -36.91 28.60 -28.16
C GLN A 697 -37.75 28.06 -27.00
N THR A 698 -37.19 28.13 -25.79
CA THR A 698 -37.85 28.48 -24.53
C THR A 698 -39.36 28.18 -24.42
N ILE A 699 -39.69 27.12 -23.67
CA ILE A 699 -40.85 27.13 -22.78
C ILE A 699 -40.30 26.87 -21.39
N GLY A 700 -40.27 27.91 -20.56
CA GLY A 700 -39.90 27.82 -19.17
C GLY A 700 -40.97 27.07 -18.38
N ASN A 701 -40.52 26.18 -17.49
CA ASN A 701 -41.31 25.76 -16.35
C ASN A 701 -40.45 25.94 -15.09
N SER A 702 -40.57 27.14 -14.53
CA SER A 702 -40.34 27.44 -13.13
C SER A 702 -41.54 26.95 -12.31
N GLY A 703 -41.31 26.17 -11.25
CA GLY A 703 -42.30 25.79 -10.24
C GLY A 703 -42.12 24.33 -9.80
N SER A 704 -41.31 24.05 -8.77
CA SER A 704 -41.62 24.15 -7.33
C SER A 704 -42.00 22.78 -6.76
N ALA A 705 -41.25 22.41 -5.74
CA ALA A 705 -41.52 21.32 -4.84
C ALA A 705 -42.88 21.46 -4.14
N ASN A 706 -43.34 20.32 -3.59
CA ASN A 706 -44.42 20.10 -2.62
C ASN A 706 -45.85 19.92 -3.15
N GLY A 707 -46.35 18.67 -3.02
CA GLY A 707 -47.54 18.40 -2.22
C GLY A 707 -48.92 18.26 -2.90
N ILE A 708 -49.50 17.05 -2.72
CA ILE A 708 -50.89 16.78 -2.31
C ILE A 708 -52.03 16.96 -3.34
N HIS A 709 -52.70 15.81 -3.63
CA HIS A 709 -54.11 15.61 -4.07
C HIS A 709 -54.58 16.38 -5.34
N GLN A 710 -55.52 15.94 -6.17
CA GLN A 710 -56.67 15.06 -5.98
C GLN A 710 -57.12 14.57 -7.36
N GLN A 711 -57.67 13.37 -7.39
CA GLN A 711 -58.42 12.82 -8.51
C GLN A 711 -59.83 13.44 -8.49
N ASP A 712 -60.28 14.01 -9.61
CA ASP A 712 -61.71 14.28 -9.80
C ASP A 712 -62.16 13.98 -11.24
N LYS A 713 -63.35 13.40 -11.31
CA LYS A 713 -64.03 12.83 -12.49
C LYS A 713 -64.90 13.87 -13.19
N ALA A 714 -65.23 13.52 -14.44
CA ALA A 714 -66.35 14.01 -15.28
C ALA A 714 -66.18 15.45 -15.84
N GLN A 715 -66.57 15.76 -17.07
CA GLN A 715 -67.84 15.44 -17.73
C GLN A 715 -67.72 15.54 -19.26
N LYS A 716 -68.64 14.83 -19.91
CA LYS A 716 -69.02 14.86 -21.32
C LYS A 716 -69.26 16.27 -21.89
N GLN A 717 -68.90 16.45 -23.15
CA GLN A 717 -69.77 17.03 -24.21
C GLN A 717 -69.10 16.70 -25.56
N GLU A 718 -69.64 15.77 -26.34
CA GLU A 718 -70.67 15.98 -27.38
C GLU A 718 -70.29 17.02 -28.45
N ASP A 719 -70.19 16.48 -29.66
CA ASP A 719 -70.77 16.98 -30.91
C ASP A 719 -69.96 17.81 -31.93
N LYS A 720 -69.89 17.17 -33.11
CA LYS A 720 -69.87 17.65 -34.51
C LYS A 720 -68.49 18.08 -35.03
N HIS A 721 -67.93 17.48 -36.09
CA HIS A 721 -68.49 16.90 -37.30
C HIS A 721 -67.66 15.70 -37.81
#